data_AF-G7E0N8-F1
#
_entry.id   AF-G7E0N8-F1
#
_cell.length_a   1.000
_cell.length_b   1.000
_cell.length_c   1.000
_cell.angle_alpha   90.00
_cell.angle_beta   90.00
_cell.angle_gamma   90.00
#
_symmetry.space_group_name_H-M   'P 1'
#
loop_
_entity.id
_entity.type
_entity.pdbx_description
1 polymer ?
#
loop_
_entity_poly.entity_id
_entity_poly.type
_entity_poly.pdbx_seq_one_letter_code
_entity_poly.pdbx_strand_id
1 'polypeptide(L)'
;MLLSPILTVLSISIVANAVHQNDVESTITSVFYRLRATATTLCFRTGATLIGPGQVDVTILTNGGSGIVYRAANYVNSNDLVVSSVEYDEAIKPAFAAIHFNVVTSGASQPNWRVADQTCCIVNSRVTVIIGIMPDTRGQIIRSLAKSYMDCGGSFSPQPHRCPPEHFTVDCKAGVGQVEIVPEQPPKMIQYDIKASASGFCNIHQKGSPWAITSETTLASPIITVVILSKQYRDDLWSQFAFFNSEGLAVLKFDSVEPDLLVTYVQFRQRGRFEPVWSADNQQCCIALLIGYIGFGITERRFTIVDEPNLTVACPPSELQKPYCGAADFEQLTGQSDLATAGPTVLGPGALEILFLTDNGADPIFRTLSLVNTGDVISFGTRYDEANWPSTAVLKFSLTGSGLAQTGWVERDRICCTPKSWITVDIGVVRETNDIMRNVRVQTSISCGGASAAVPTRCPRQSFSVSCTPVSSEIKQEPAEEPSIMLYDLVASSNADCDVWRQGYAQAGSRYTTLYSSAVTIAIISKVYKASGQIYVEGAYFGSNIHIPITPIEVMGDHVIAELQFREPGFKQSSWMSPDRTCCSALLTTRLAFGMKQDSFMYLRSDVMSIACPPNKLAERTPACKKAYTGSGSYACKNVKTLVEREKGGETQ
;
A
#
# COMPACT_ATOMS: atom_id res chain seq x y z
N MET A 1 -2.96 53.29 25.42
CA MET A 1 -2.51 52.74 24.13
C MET A 1 -3.55 51.74 23.67
N LEU A 2 -4.34 52.09 22.65
CA LEU A 2 -5.28 51.18 21.99
C LEU A 2 -4.47 50.28 21.05
N LEU A 3 -4.36 48.99 21.38
CA LEU A 3 -3.85 47.97 20.47
C LEU A 3 -4.89 47.77 19.37
N SER A 4 -4.67 48.38 18.22
CA SER A 4 -5.40 48.07 16.99
C SER A 4 -5.07 46.61 16.62
N PRO A 5 -6.07 45.74 16.37
CA PRO A 5 -5.78 44.40 15.88
C PRO A 5 -5.11 44.55 14.51
N ILE A 6 -3.82 44.19 14.45
CA ILE A 6 -3.10 44.06 13.18
C ILE A 6 -3.80 42.93 12.43
N LEU A 7 -4.65 43.30 11.47
CA LEU A 7 -5.28 42.37 10.55
C LEU A 7 -4.14 41.73 9.75
N THR A 8 -3.75 40.50 10.09
CA THR A 8 -2.81 39.70 9.29
C THR A 8 -3.49 39.34 7.98
N VAL A 9 -3.19 40.09 6.92
CA VAL A 9 -3.67 39.80 5.56
C VAL A 9 -2.76 38.71 4.99
N LEU A 10 -3.24 37.48 5.02
CA LEU A 10 -2.62 36.36 4.31
C LEU A 10 -3.12 36.39 2.86
N SER A 11 -2.21 36.47 1.89
CA SER A 11 -2.53 36.31 0.47
C SER A 11 -1.90 35.00 -0.02
N ILE A 12 -2.72 34.07 -0.48
CA ILE A 12 -2.25 32.84 -1.11
C ILE A 12 -2.94 32.70 -2.46
N SER A 13 -2.14 32.48 -3.50
CA SER A 13 -2.62 32.21 -4.85
C SER A 13 -1.88 30.98 -5.37
N ILE A 14 -2.63 29.94 -5.72
CA ILE A 14 -2.14 28.82 -6.50
C ILE A 14 -2.94 28.82 -7.80
N VAL A 15 -2.27 29.08 -8.91
CA VAL A 15 -2.88 29.12 -10.23
C VAL A 15 -2.26 28.01 -11.07
N ALA A 16 -3.09 27.23 -11.73
CA ALA A 16 -2.65 26.28 -12.74
C ALA A 16 -3.27 26.65 -14.09
N ASN A 17 -2.42 26.78 -15.10
CA ASN A 17 -2.87 26.96 -16.48
C ASN A 17 -2.73 25.62 -17.21
N ALA A 18 -3.84 25.13 -17.76
CA ALA A 18 -3.82 23.94 -18.59
C ALA A 18 -3.41 24.30 -20.03
N VAL A 19 -2.28 23.77 -20.51
CA VAL A 19 -1.73 24.03 -21.84
C VAL A 19 -2.03 22.84 -22.77
N HIS A 20 -2.48 23.11 -24.01
CA HIS A 20 -2.69 22.07 -25.02
C HIS A 20 -1.39 21.80 -25.78
N GLN A 21 -1.07 20.53 -26.04
CA GLN A 21 0.03 20.14 -26.94
C GLN A 21 -0.11 20.67 -28.40
N ASN A 22 -1.31 21.10 -28.81
CA ASN A 22 -1.56 21.66 -30.13
C ASN A 22 -1.41 23.19 -30.16
N ASP A 23 -1.27 23.82 -29.00
CA ASP A 23 -0.97 25.25 -28.88
C ASP A 23 0.56 25.40 -28.83
N VAL A 24 1.04 26.33 -29.65
CA VAL A 24 2.43 26.60 -29.99
C VAL A 24 3.31 26.74 -28.72
N GLU A 25 4.48 26.08 -28.74
CA GLU A 25 5.60 26.17 -27.77
C GLU A 25 5.48 25.43 -26.41
N SER A 26 4.88 24.23 -26.33
CA SER A 26 5.13 23.38 -25.16
C SER A 26 6.61 22.95 -25.14
N THR A 27 7.38 23.35 -24.12
CA THR A 27 8.79 22.93 -23.95
C THR A 27 8.94 21.42 -23.74
N ILE A 28 7.83 20.76 -23.38
CA ILE A 28 7.75 19.32 -23.19
C ILE A 28 7.32 18.65 -24.50
N THR A 29 8.18 17.78 -25.00
CA THR A 29 7.82 16.89 -26.11
C THR A 29 7.55 15.50 -25.57
N SER A 30 6.54 14.84 -26.14
CA SER A 30 6.19 13.46 -25.81
C SER A 30 6.32 12.57 -27.04
N VAL A 31 6.92 11.42 -26.82
CA VAL A 31 7.03 10.38 -27.83
C VAL A 31 6.52 9.08 -27.25
N PHE A 32 5.58 8.48 -27.96
CA PHE A 32 4.99 7.20 -27.62
C PHE A 32 5.47 6.13 -28.58
N TYR A 33 5.88 5.00 -28.02
CA TYR A 33 6.27 3.82 -28.78
C TYR A 33 5.56 2.58 -28.26
N ARG A 34 5.01 1.80 -29.18
CA ARG A 34 4.68 0.41 -28.95
C ARG A 34 5.79 -0.44 -29.53
N LEU A 35 6.63 -0.99 -28.66
CA LEU A 35 7.71 -1.87 -29.05
C LEU A 35 7.21 -3.30 -29.01
N ARG A 36 7.29 -3.99 -30.14
CA ARG A 36 7.01 -5.42 -30.21
C ARG A 36 8.29 -6.16 -30.51
N ALA A 37 8.65 -7.08 -29.63
CA ALA A 37 9.84 -7.89 -29.77
C ALA A 37 9.48 -9.35 -30.03
N THR A 38 10.16 -9.91 -31.01
CA THR A 38 10.23 -11.34 -31.26
C THR A 38 11.69 -11.74 -31.38
N ALA A 39 12.04 -12.96 -30.99
CA ALA A 39 13.38 -13.46 -31.22
C ALA A 39 13.34 -14.96 -31.49
N THR A 40 14.31 -15.45 -32.26
CA THR A 40 14.57 -16.89 -32.34
C THR A 40 15.97 -17.15 -31.83
N THR A 41 16.08 -17.92 -30.75
CA THR A 41 17.34 -18.25 -30.07
C THR A 41 17.65 -19.74 -30.15
N LEU A 42 18.90 -20.14 -29.88
CA LEU A 42 19.31 -21.54 -29.79
C LEU A 42 19.72 -21.87 -28.37
N CYS A 43 18.88 -22.66 -27.67
CA CYS A 43 19.17 -23.11 -26.31
C CYS A 43 19.83 -24.51 -26.36
N PHE A 44 20.88 -24.71 -25.57
CA PHE A 44 21.79 -25.89 -25.63
C PHE A 44 21.07 -27.26 -25.52
N ARG A 45 19.85 -27.29 -24.98
CA ARG A 45 19.08 -28.52 -24.72
C ARG A 45 17.85 -28.71 -25.62
N THR A 46 17.21 -27.62 -26.01
CA THR A 46 15.89 -27.63 -26.66
C THR A 46 15.92 -27.22 -28.13
N GLY A 47 17.07 -26.76 -28.63
CA GLY A 47 17.24 -26.35 -30.02
C GLY A 47 16.72 -24.94 -30.28
N ALA A 48 16.09 -24.76 -31.44
CA ALA A 48 15.51 -23.48 -31.82
C ALA A 48 14.30 -23.14 -30.94
N THR A 49 14.35 -21.98 -30.32
CA THR A 49 13.37 -21.48 -29.35
C THR A 49 12.84 -20.15 -29.84
N LEU A 50 11.52 -20.06 -29.95
CA LEU A 50 10.80 -18.86 -30.33
C LEU A 50 10.51 -18.03 -29.08
N ILE A 51 10.72 -16.73 -29.16
CA ILE A 51 10.47 -15.80 -28.07
C ILE A 51 9.51 -14.74 -28.58
N GLY A 52 8.44 -14.51 -27.82
CA GLY A 52 7.42 -13.52 -28.11
C GLY A 52 6.21 -14.05 -28.91
N PRO A 53 5.33 -13.13 -29.37
CA PRO A 53 5.50 -11.68 -29.30
C PRO A 53 5.39 -11.15 -27.87
N GLY A 54 6.40 -10.40 -27.44
CA GLY A 54 6.35 -9.54 -26.26
C GLY A 54 6.13 -8.09 -26.69
N GLN A 55 5.35 -7.33 -25.93
CA GLN A 55 5.02 -5.95 -26.27
C GLN A 55 5.07 -5.05 -25.06
N VAL A 56 5.74 -3.91 -25.21
CA VAL A 56 5.71 -2.83 -24.22
C VAL A 56 5.30 -1.51 -24.87
N ASP A 57 4.34 -0.84 -24.25
CA ASP A 57 3.94 0.51 -24.61
C ASP A 57 4.71 1.47 -23.69
N VAL A 58 5.51 2.38 -24.26
CA VAL A 58 6.38 3.31 -23.52
C VAL A 58 6.14 4.74 -23.99
N THR A 59 5.98 5.65 -23.03
CA THR A 59 5.99 7.09 -23.30
C THR A 59 7.27 7.70 -22.74
N ILE A 60 7.97 8.47 -23.57
CA ILE A 60 9.16 9.23 -23.22
C ILE A 60 8.80 10.70 -23.31
N LEU A 61 9.01 11.43 -22.21
CA LEU A 61 8.80 12.86 -22.09
C LEU A 61 10.15 13.54 -21.98
N THR A 62 10.40 14.55 -22.80
CA THR A 62 11.61 15.37 -22.73
C THR A 62 11.22 16.83 -22.54
N ASN A 63 11.95 17.58 -21.70
CA ASN A 63 11.72 19.01 -21.49
C ASN A 63 12.91 19.82 -22.00
N GLY A 64 12.85 20.28 -23.26
CA GLY A 64 13.84 21.18 -23.84
C GLY A 64 15.32 20.75 -23.71
N GLY A 65 15.60 19.46 -23.52
CA GLY A 65 16.95 18.91 -23.32
C GLY A 65 17.46 18.80 -21.88
N SER A 66 16.76 19.34 -20.87
CA SER A 66 17.24 19.38 -19.47
C SER A 66 16.80 18.21 -18.59
N GLY A 67 15.87 17.37 -19.06
CA GLY A 67 15.39 16.21 -18.31
C GLY A 67 14.52 15.28 -19.14
N ILE A 68 14.56 14.00 -18.80
CA ILE A 68 13.82 12.93 -19.48
C ILE A 68 13.11 12.08 -18.44
N VAL A 69 11.82 11.88 -18.65
CA VAL A 69 10.98 11.03 -17.82
C VAL A 69 10.32 10.00 -18.72
N TYR A 70 10.35 8.73 -18.32
CA TYR A 70 9.67 7.66 -19.05
C TYR A 70 8.63 6.96 -18.18
N ARG A 71 7.58 6.45 -18.83
CA ARG A 71 6.50 5.68 -18.21
C ARG A 71 6.11 4.50 -19.09
N ALA A 72 5.97 3.33 -18.47
CA ALA A 72 5.35 2.17 -19.11
C ALA A 72 3.83 2.33 -19.07
N ALA A 73 3.19 2.09 -20.20
CA ALA A 73 1.73 2.17 -20.31
C ALA A 73 1.05 0.81 -20.25
N ASN A 74 1.65 -0.19 -20.88
CA ASN A 74 1.09 -1.52 -20.94
C ASN A 74 2.20 -2.55 -21.22
N TYR A 75 1.96 -3.78 -20.79
CA TYR A 75 2.83 -4.92 -21.02
C TYR A 75 2.02 -6.11 -21.53
N VAL A 76 2.53 -6.82 -22.54
CA VAL A 76 1.98 -8.10 -23.00
C VAL A 76 3.14 -9.08 -23.13
N ASN A 77 3.12 -10.16 -22.35
CA ASN A 77 4.20 -11.15 -22.29
C ASN A 77 5.59 -10.51 -22.05
N SER A 78 5.62 -9.41 -21.29
CA SER A 78 6.82 -8.65 -21.00
C SER A 78 6.77 -8.02 -19.62
N ASN A 79 7.92 -7.68 -19.06
CA ASN A 79 8.05 -6.99 -17.77
C ASN A 79 9.37 -6.21 -17.69
N ASP A 80 9.64 -5.57 -16.55
CA ASP A 80 10.89 -4.90 -16.19
C ASP A 80 11.36 -3.84 -17.20
N LEU A 81 10.49 -2.89 -17.58
CA LEU A 81 10.88 -1.77 -18.44
C LEU A 81 11.84 -0.83 -17.70
N VAL A 82 13.05 -0.69 -18.23
CA VAL A 82 14.06 0.27 -17.76
C VAL A 82 14.59 1.06 -18.96
N VAL A 83 14.59 2.39 -18.88
CA VAL A 83 15.30 3.23 -19.85
C VAL A 83 16.61 3.66 -19.17
N SER A 84 17.73 3.09 -19.62
CA SER A 84 19.00 3.14 -18.86
C SER A 84 19.95 4.26 -19.29
N SER A 85 19.85 4.70 -20.54
CA SER A 85 20.67 5.79 -21.07
C SER A 85 19.92 6.55 -22.15
N VAL A 86 20.22 7.84 -22.23
CA VAL A 86 19.87 8.66 -23.38
C VAL A 86 21.16 9.21 -23.95
N GLU A 87 21.40 8.91 -25.22
CA GLU A 87 22.51 9.47 -25.96
C GLU A 87 22.09 10.84 -26.48
N TYR A 88 22.95 11.83 -26.20
CA TYR A 88 22.74 13.21 -26.62
C TYR A 88 23.43 13.46 -27.97
N ASP A 89 22.82 14.28 -28.82
CA ASP A 89 23.48 14.77 -30.03
C ASP A 89 24.58 15.80 -29.71
N GLU A 90 25.25 16.31 -30.74
CA GLU A 90 26.29 17.35 -30.62
C GLU A 90 25.77 18.66 -29.99
N ALA A 91 24.45 18.87 -29.98
CA ALA A 91 23.78 20.02 -29.37
C ALA A 91 23.26 19.74 -27.95
N ILE A 92 23.64 18.61 -27.34
CA ILE A 92 23.21 18.17 -26.00
C ILE A 92 21.68 17.99 -25.94
N LYS A 93 21.06 17.61 -27.06
CA LYS A 93 19.65 17.23 -27.10
C LYS A 93 19.53 15.71 -27.04
N PRO A 94 18.59 15.19 -26.25
CA PRO A 94 18.38 13.76 -26.12
C PRO A 94 17.91 13.19 -27.46
N ALA A 95 18.79 12.49 -28.18
CA ALA A 95 18.54 12.01 -29.54
C ALA A 95 18.05 10.57 -29.56
N PHE A 96 18.62 9.72 -28.71
CA PHE A 96 18.29 8.30 -28.65
C PHE A 96 18.05 7.82 -27.22
N ALA A 97 17.12 6.91 -27.03
CA ALA A 97 16.86 6.27 -25.74
C ALA A 97 17.15 4.77 -25.81
N ALA A 98 17.93 4.26 -24.84
CA ALA A 98 18.18 2.83 -24.66
C ALA A 98 17.13 2.23 -23.72
N ILE A 99 16.27 1.40 -24.28
CA ILE A 99 15.12 0.78 -23.62
C ILE A 99 15.41 -0.69 -23.41
N HIS A 100 15.29 -1.13 -22.16
CA HIS A 100 15.42 -2.52 -21.76
C HIS A 100 14.09 -3.03 -21.28
N PHE A 101 13.69 -4.22 -21.73
CA PHE A 101 12.54 -4.92 -21.19
C PHE A 101 12.75 -6.42 -21.34
N ASN A 102 12.09 -7.19 -20.50
CA ASN A 102 12.13 -8.64 -20.53
C ASN A 102 10.90 -9.13 -21.30
N VAL A 103 11.10 -10.10 -22.19
CA VAL A 103 10.02 -10.86 -22.85
C VAL A 103 10.03 -12.26 -22.26
N VAL A 104 8.88 -12.68 -21.75
CA VAL A 104 8.70 -13.99 -21.11
C VAL A 104 7.82 -14.85 -22.00
N THR A 105 8.28 -16.06 -22.31
CA THR A 105 7.55 -17.00 -23.16
C THR A 105 7.53 -18.36 -22.49
N SER A 106 6.34 -18.96 -22.37
CA SER A 106 6.19 -20.27 -21.74
C SER A 106 6.80 -21.37 -22.63
N GLY A 107 7.45 -22.36 -22.03
CA GLY A 107 7.91 -23.57 -22.74
C GLY A 107 6.78 -24.29 -23.48
N ALA A 108 5.53 -24.20 -23.00
CA ALA A 108 4.38 -24.82 -23.65
C ALA A 108 4.11 -24.27 -25.06
N SER A 109 4.58 -23.06 -25.36
CA SER A 109 4.47 -22.45 -26.69
C SER A 109 5.57 -22.90 -27.67
N GLN A 110 6.44 -23.83 -27.26
CA GLN A 110 7.61 -24.26 -28.02
C GLN A 110 7.38 -25.65 -28.63
N PRO A 111 6.81 -25.77 -29.83
CA PRO A 111 6.36 -27.06 -30.38
C PRO A 111 7.51 -28.05 -30.59
N ASN A 112 8.73 -27.56 -30.77
CA ASN A 112 9.92 -28.39 -31.02
C ASN A 112 10.63 -28.82 -29.73
N TRP A 113 10.19 -28.34 -28.57
CA TRP A 113 10.77 -28.72 -27.28
C TRP A 113 10.27 -30.11 -26.85
N ARG A 114 11.05 -30.77 -25.99
CA ARG A 114 10.59 -32.00 -25.34
C ARG A 114 9.43 -31.66 -24.40
N VAL A 115 8.46 -32.57 -24.28
CA VAL A 115 7.28 -32.39 -23.41
C VAL A 115 7.67 -32.00 -21.97
N ALA A 116 8.76 -32.58 -21.45
CA ALA A 116 9.28 -32.22 -20.13
C ALA A 116 9.73 -30.76 -20.04
N ASP A 117 10.47 -30.26 -21.03
CA ASP A 117 10.96 -28.87 -21.06
C ASP A 117 9.81 -27.88 -21.35
N GLN A 118 8.84 -28.27 -22.20
CA GLN A 118 7.61 -27.49 -22.43
C GLN A 118 6.82 -27.26 -21.14
N THR A 119 6.76 -28.29 -20.30
CA THR A 119 6.02 -28.26 -19.05
C THR A 119 6.76 -27.48 -17.97
N CYS A 120 8.09 -27.55 -17.98
CA CYS A 120 8.91 -27.18 -16.83
C CYS A 120 9.78 -25.95 -16.97
N CYS A 121 9.82 -25.36 -18.14
CA CYS A 121 10.71 -24.25 -18.42
C CYS A 121 9.95 -23.04 -18.96
N ILE A 122 10.49 -21.86 -18.67
CA ILE A 122 10.14 -20.59 -19.30
C ILE A 122 11.38 -20.03 -19.98
N VAL A 123 11.16 -19.29 -21.07
CA VAL A 123 12.23 -18.57 -21.77
C VAL A 123 12.09 -17.11 -21.43
N ASN A 124 13.17 -16.55 -20.92
CA ASN A 124 13.31 -15.13 -20.64
C ASN A 124 14.25 -14.53 -21.67
N SER A 125 13.88 -13.37 -22.21
CA SER A 125 14.73 -12.61 -23.11
C SER A 125 14.79 -11.16 -22.71
N ARG A 126 15.97 -10.72 -22.27
CA ARG A 126 16.23 -9.31 -22.03
C ARG A 126 16.52 -8.63 -23.35
N VAL A 127 15.56 -7.85 -23.80
CA VAL A 127 15.61 -7.07 -25.04
C VAL A 127 16.12 -5.67 -24.71
N THR A 128 17.10 -5.22 -25.47
CA THR A 128 17.67 -3.87 -25.41
C THR A 128 17.48 -3.22 -26.77
N VAL A 129 16.89 -2.03 -26.80
CA VAL A 129 16.56 -1.32 -28.03
C VAL A 129 17.02 0.11 -27.89
N ILE A 130 17.78 0.60 -28.86
CA ILE A 130 18.14 2.02 -28.98
C ILE A 130 17.21 2.60 -30.04
N ILE A 131 16.37 3.54 -29.63
CA ILE A 131 15.41 4.20 -30.52
C ILE A 131 15.61 5.70 -30.56
N GLY A 132 15.41 6.32 -31.72
CA GLY A 132 15.40 7.78 -31.85
C GLY A 132 14.19 8.39 -31.17
N ILE A 133 14.34 9.56 -30.54
CA ILE A 133 13.27 10.28 -29.82
C ILE A 133 13.10 11.72 -30.31
N MET A 134 13.97 12.18 -31.21
CA MET A 134 13.86 13.51 -31.84
C MET A 134 12.97 13.47 -33.08
N PRO A 135 12.35 14.59 -33.51
CA PRO A 135 11.42 14.59 -34.64
C PRO A 135 11.95 13.94 -35.94
N ASP A 136 13.25 14.08 -36.21
CA ASP A 136 13.96 13.56 -37.39
C ASP A 136 14.39 12.09 -37.26
N THR A 137 14.62 11.62 -36.03
CA THR A 137 14.99 10.22 -35.73
C THR A 137 13.82 9.41 -35.16
N ARG A 138 12.65 10.02 -34.98
CA ARG A 138 11.47 9.42 -34.35
C ARG A 138 11.06 8.17 -35.11
N GLY A 139 10.88 7.07 -34.37
CA GLY A 139 10.50 5.78 -34.96
C GLY A 139 11.65 5.01 -35.59
N GLN A 140 12.89 5.49 -35.52
CA GLN A 140 14.05 4.73 -35.99
C GLN A 140 14.60 3.84 -34.87
N ILE A 141 14.76 2.55 -35.14
CA ILE A 141 15.51 1.62 -34.29
C ILE A 141 16.95 1.60 -34.78
N ILE A 142 17.87 2.14 -33.98
CA ILE A 142 19.30 2.18 -34.31
C ILE A 142 19.96 0.84 -34.05
N ARG A 143 19.59 0.20 -32.93
CA ARG A 143 20.15 -1.08 -32.53
C ARG A 143 19.14 -1.84 -31.71
N SER A 144 19.07 -3.15 -31.91
CA SER A 144 18.43 -4.05 -30.94
C SER A 144 19.36 -5.20 -30.59
N LEU A 145 19.32 -5.63 -29.34
CA LEU A 145 20.04 -6.79 -28.84
C LEU A 145 19.11 -7.59 -27.93
N ALA A 146 19.04 -8.90 -28.12
CA ALA A 146 18.34 -9.80 -27.23
C ALA A 146 19.34 -10.75 -26.57
N LYS A 147 19.30 -10.83 -25.23
CA LYS A 147 19.99 -11.88 -24.47
C LYS A 147 18.95 -12.78 -23.84
N SER A 148 19.00 -14.06 -24.20
CA SER A 148 17.97 -15.01 -23.81
C SER A 148 18.55 -16.12 -22.93
N TYR A 149 17.76 -16.53 -21.96
CA TYR A 149 18.06 -17.65 -21.07
C TYR A 149 16.77 -18.41 -20.79
N MET A 150 16.91 -19.66 -20.39
CA MET A 150 15.81 -20.54 -20.06
C MET A 150 15.89 -20.87 -18.57
N ASP A 151 14.82 -20.60 -17.84
CA ASP A 151 14.68 -21.00 -16.44
C ASP A 151 13.80 -22.23 -16.36
N CYS A 152 14.28 -23.27 -15.68
CA CYS A 152 13.61 -24.55 -15.56
C CYS A 152 13.48 -24.97 -14.11
N GLY A 153 12.37 -25.61 -13.77
CA GLY A 153 12.13 -26.14 -12.43
C GLY A 153 11.84 -25.06 -11.39
N GLY A 154 11.72 -25.48 -10.14
CA GLY A 154 11.37 -24.61 -9.02
C GLY A 154 9.98 -23.97 -9.12
N SER A 155 9.76 -22.92 -8.33
CA SER A 155 8.47 -22.21 -8.23
C SER A 155 8.13 -21.36 -9.45
N PHE A 156 9.08 -21.10 -10.34
CA PHE A 156 8.92 -20.24 -11.52
C PHE A 156 8.46 -21.01 -12.77
N SER A 157 8.40 -22.34 -12.68
CA SER A 157 7.89 -23.20 -13.75
C SER A 157 6.37 -23.01 -13.95
N PRO A 158 5.84 -23.15 -15.18
CA PRO A 158 4.40 -23.13 -15.43
C PRO A 158 3.63 -24.21 -14.66
N GLN A 159 4.29 -25.33 -14.34
CA GLN A 159 3.73 -26.43 -13.57
C GLN A 159 4.72 -26.89 -12.48
N PRO A 160 4.90 -26.10 -11.40
CA PRO A 160 5.94 -26.36 -10.39
C PRO A 160 5.89 -27.76 -9.80
N HIS A 161 4.70 -28.34 -9.68
CA HIS A 161 4.44 -29.65 -9.10
C HIS A 161 4.83 -30.84 -10.01
N ARG A 162 5.04 -30.63 -11.31
CA ARG A 162 5.46 -31.68 -12.26
C ARG A 162 6.92 -31.59 -12.66
N CYS A 163 7.62 -30.64 -12.07
CA CYS A 163 8.95 -30.26 -12.48
C CYS A 163 9.94 -30.50 -11.35
N PRO A 164 11.23 -30.66 -11.66
CA PRO A 164 12.25 -30.73 -10.64
C PRO A 164 12.14 -29.52 -9.69
N PRO A 165 12.18 -29.73 -8.36
CA PRO A 165 12.10 -28.63 -7.40
C PRO A 165 13.34 -27.72 -7.46
N GLU A 166 14.45 -28.24 -7.98
CA GLU A 166 15.67 -27.48 -8.20
C GLU A 166 15.49 -26.56 -9.41
N HIS A 167 15.66 -25.26 -9.16
CA HIS A 167 15.71 -24.24 -10.21
C HIS A 167 17.10 -24.23 -10.85
N PHE A 168 17.13 -24.23 -12.19
CA PHE A 168 18.37 -24.02 -12.93
C PHE A 168 18.11 -23.13 -14.15
N THR A 169 19.13 -22.33 -14.49
CA THR A 169 19.12 -21.43 -15.63
C THR A 169 20.07 -21.94 -16.70
N VAL A 170 19.65 -21.87 -17.96
CA VAL A 170 20.46 -22.25 -19.13
C VAL A 170 20.54 -21.05 -20.06
N ASP A 171 21.75 -20.54 -20.28
CA ASP A 171 21.97 -19.50 -21.26
C ASP A 171 21.69 -20.01 -22.68
N CYS A 172 20.96 -19.23 -23.47
CA CYS A 172 20.73 -19.50 -24.87
C CYS A 172 21.70 -18.67 -25.72
N LYS A 173 22.22 -19.25 -26.82
CA LYS A 173 23.09 -18.52 -27.75
C LYS A 173 22.31 -17.38 -28.37
N ALA A 174 22.93 -16.20 -28.48
CA ALA A 174 22.29 -15.00 -29.00
C ALA A 174 21.49 -15.28 -30.28
N GLY A 175 20.20 -14.98 -30.22
CA GLY A 175 19.25 -15.18 -31.30
C GLY A 175 19.15 -13.96 -32.21
N VAL A 176 18.51 -14.14 -33.38
CA VAL A 176 18.08 -13.01 -34.19
C VAL A 176 16.83 -12.43 -33.52
N GLY A 177 17.00 -11.31 -32.84
CA GLY A 177 15.91 -10.50 -32.32
C GLY A 177 15.42 -9.53 -33.38
N GLN A 178 14.11 -9.50 -33.61
CA GLN A 178 13.44 -8.43 -34.35
C GLN A 178 12.62 -7.63 -33.36
N VAL A 179 12.92 -6.34 -33.28
CA VAL A 179 12.05 -5.37 -32.63
C VAL A 179 11.45 -4.51 -33.70
N GLU A 180 10.14 -4.36 -33.67
CA GLU A 180 9.40 -3.44 -34.53
C GLU A 180 8.69 -2.38 -33.68
N ILE A 181 8.56 -1.19 -34.24
CA ILE A 181 7.71 -0.14 -33.69
C ILE A 181 6.35 -0.25 -34.35
N VAL A 182 5.34 -0.60 -33.56
CA VAL A 182 3.96 -0.72 -34.06
C VAL A 182 3.33 0.67 -34.05
N PRO A 183 2.77 1.14 -35.19
CA PRO A 183 2.05 2.39 -35.24
C PRO A 183 0.83 2.33 -34.31
N GLU A 184 0.69 3.34 -33.45
CA GLU A 184 -0.36 3.38 -32.45
C GLU A 184 -0.64 4.83 -32.08
N GLN A 185 -1.90 5.14 -31.76
CA GLN A 185 -2.26 6.48 -31.31
C GLN A 185 -1.55 6.81 -29.97
N PRO A 186 -0.89 7.98 -29.86
CA PRO A 186 -0.26 8.40 -28.63
C PRO A 186 -1.30 8.62 -27.52
N PRO A 187 -0.93 8.50 -26.24
CA PRO A 187 -1.80 8.88 -25.12
C PRO A 187 -2.18 10.36 -25.23
N LYS A 188 -3.37 10.70 -24.72
CA LYS A 188 -3.76 12.09 -24.49
C LYS A 188 -2.80 12.67 -23.45
N MET A 189 -2.27 13.84 -23.74
CA MET A 189 -1.39 14.57 -22.83
C MET A 189 -2.05 15.87 -22.41
N ILE A 190 -2.09 16.11 -21.09
CA ILE A 190 -2.54 17.37 -20.50
C ILE A 190 -1.38 17.92 -19.68
N GLN A 191 -0.98 19.14 -19.99
CA GLN A 191 0.05 19.86 -19.25
C GLN A 191 -0.61 20.88 -18.33
N TYR A 192 -0.18 20.93 -17.09
CA TYR A 192 -0.54 21.95 -16.11
C TYR A 192 0.73 22.70 -15.70
N ASP A 193 0.77 23.99 -16.00
CA ASP A 193 1.80 24.89 -15.49
C ASP A 193 1.27 25.53 -14.22
N ILE A 194 1.85 25.13 -13.09
CA ILE A 194 1.41 25.51 -11.76
C ILE A 194 2.35 26.59 -11.26
N LYS A 195 1.79 27.75 -10.98
CA LYS A 195 2.47 28.85 -10.32
C LYS A 195 1.81 29.07 -8.97
N ALA A 196 2.62 29.08 -7.92
CA ALA A 196 2.16 29.40 -6.60
C ALA A 196 2.91 30.62 -6.07
N SER A 197 2.15 31.53 -5.48
CA SER A 197 2.66 32.68 -4.75
C SER A 197 1.91 32.83 -3.44
N ALA A 198 2.64 33.06 -2.36
CA ALA A 198 2.05 33.32 -1.06
C ALA A 198 2.80 34.45 -0.36
N SER A 199 2.07 35.30 0.34
CA SER A 199 2.61 36.37 1.17
C SER A 199 1.87 36.42 2.49
N GLY A 200 2.60 36.47 3.60
CA GLY A 200 1.99 36.58 4.91
C GLY A 200 3.01 36.84 6.00
N PHE A 201 2.53 37.14 7.20
CA PHE A 201 3.36 37.30 8.37
C PHE A 201 3.57 35.94 9.04
N CYS A 202 4.79 35.42 8.97
CA CYS A 202 5.15 34.14 9.58
C CYS A 202 5.96 34.37 10.86
N ASN A 203 5.69 33.54 11.86
CA ASN A 203 6.45 33.54 13.10
C ASN A 203 7.72 32.71 12.92
N ILE A 204 8.88 33.39 12.95
CA ILE A 204 10.20 32.76 12.84
C ILE A 204 10.77 32.58 14.24
N HIS A 205 10.92 31.32 14.65
CA HIS A 205 11.52 30.97 15.94
C HIS A 205 13.04 30.84 15.80
N GLN A 206 13.79 31.69 16.50
CA GLN A 206 15.25 31.64 16.52
C GLN A 206 15.76 30.85 17.73
N LYS A 207 16.86 30.11 17.53
CA LYS A 207 17.55 29.40 18.62
C LYS A 207 18.05 30.41 19.65
N GLY A 208 17.61 30.27 20.90
CA GLY A 208 17.99 31.16 22.01
C GLY A 208 17.08 32.37 22.23
N SER A 209 16.07 32.60 21.39
CA SER A 209 15.04 33.61 21.62
C SER A 209 13.74 32.94 22.09
N PRO A 210 13.15 33.35 23.22
CA PRO A 210 11.82 32.88 23.64
C PRO A 210 10.69 33.49 22.80
N TRP A 211 10.99 34.51 22.00
CA TRP A 211 10.02 35.22 21.16
C TRP A 211 10.17 34.80 19.71
N ALA A 212 9.03 34.54 19.05
CA ALA A 212 9.01 34.43 17.60
C ALA A 212 9.10 35.83 17.00
N ILE A 213 9.95 35.98 15.99
CA ILE A 213 9.98 37.21 15.20
C ILE A 213 8.93 37.02 14.11
N THR A 214 7.85 37.78 14.20
CA THR A 214 6.90 37.88 13.10
C THR A 214 7.56 38.66 11.98
N SER A 215 7.80 37.99 10.84
CA SER A 215 8.40 38.59 9.67
C SER A 215 7.50 38.35 8.47
N GLU A 216 7.37 39.36 7.62
CA GLU A 216 6.75 39.18 6.32
C GLU A 216 7.54 38.13 5.54
N THR A 217 6.83 37.18 4.96
CA THR A 217 7.38 36.05 4.22
C THR A 217 6.66 35.97 2.89
N THR A 218 7.43 35.98 1.82
CA THR A 218 6.94 36.07 0.45
C THR A 218 7.49 34.91 -0.36
N LEU A 219 6.67 33.88 -0.55
CA LEU A 219 7.02 32.76 -1.40
C LEU A 219 6.62 33.07 -2.84
N ALA A 220 7.60 33.27 -3.71
CA ALA A 220 7.44 33.30 -5.15
C ALA A 220 7.98 32.00 -5.71
N SER A 221 7.10 31.09 -6.15
CA SER A 221 7.56 29.79 -6.62
C SER A 221 7.90 29.79 -8.11
N PRO A 222 8.92 29.02 -8.56
CA PRO A 222 9.07 28.71 -9.97
C PRO A 222 7.83 28.00 -10.51
N ILE A 223 7.62 28.11 -11.82
CA ILE A 223 6.58 27.35 -12.51
C ILE A 223 6.95 25.87 -12.44
N ILE A 224 6.05 25.05 -11.90
CA ILE A 224 6.14 23.60 -11.98
C ILE A 224 5.28 23.15 -13.14
N THR A 225 5.83 22.31 -14.00
CA THR A 225 5.04 21.69 -15.05
C THR A 225 4.69 20.26 -14.66
N VAL A 226 3.40 19.98 -14.53
CA VAL A 226 2.85 18.64 -14.32
C VAL A 226 2.25 18.16 -15.64
N VAL A 227 2.62 16.96 -16.06
CA VAL A 227 2.11 16.33 -17.28
C VAL A 227 1.34 15.08 -16.89
N ILE A 228 0.09 15.03 -17.30
CA ILE A 228 -0.78 13.87 -17.17
C ILE A 228 -0.90 13.20 -18.54
N LEU A 229 -0.60 11.92 -18.57
CA LEU A 229 -0.77 11.04 -19.71
C LEU A 229 -1.96 10.15 -19.43
N SER A 230 -2.93 10.10 -20.34
CA SER A 230 -4.06 9.19 -20.24
C SER A 230 -4.35 8.49 -21.56
N LYS A 231 -4.73 7.21 -21.49
CA LYS A 231 -5.09 6.42 -22.67
C LYS A 231 -6.12 5.37 -22.30
N GLN A 232 -7.19 5.32 -23.08
CA GLN A 232 -8.20 4.28 -22.95
C GLN A 232 -7.70 2.99 -23.61
N TYR A 233 -7.58 1.92 -22.83
CA TYR A 233 -7.32 0.57 -23.32
C TYR A 233 -8.57 -0.28 -23.12
N ARG A 234 -9.38 -0.43 -24.17
CA ARG A 234 -10.70 -1.09 -24.08
C ARG A 234 -11.55 -0.42 -23.00
N ASP A 235 -11.86 -1.11 -21.91
CA ASP A 235 -12.70 -0.63 -20.81
C ASP A 235 -11.88 0.02 -19.68
N ASP A 236 -10.55 -0.07 -19.72
CA ASP A 236 -9.66 0.46 -18.68
C ASP A 236 -9.03 1.80 -19.10
N LEU A 237 -9.12 2.82 -18.23
CA LEU A 237 -8.40 4.07 -18.38
C LEU A 237 -7.01 3.94 -17.73
N TRP A 238 -5.97 3.92 -18.55
CA TRP A 238 -4.60 4.06 -18.04
C TRP A 238 -4.28 5.54 -17.88
N SER A 239 -3.75 5.91 -16.70
CA SER A 239 -3.22 7.25 -16.45
C SER A 239 -1.87 7.20 -15.75
N GLN A 240 -0.95 8.07 -16.17
CA GLN A 240 0.35 8.28 -15.53
C GLN A 240 0.67 9.77 -15.45
N PHE A 241 1.58 10.12 -14.56
CA PHE A 241 2.02 11.50 -14.40
C PHE A 241 3.54 11.62 -14.40
N ALA A 242 4.00 12.76 -14.85
CA ALA A 242 5.36 13.24 -14.71
C ALA A 242 5.32 14.70 -14.25
N PHE A 243 6.35 15.14 -13.56
CA PHE A 243 6.51 16.56 -13.27
C PHE A 243 7.94 16.97 -13.57
N PHE A 244 8.09 18.18 -14.06
CA PHE A 244 9.36 18.81 -14.33
C PHE A 244 9.50 19.98 -13.35
N ASN A 245 10.50 19.88 -12.49
CA ASN A 245 10.86 20.92 -11.55
C ASN A 245 12.21 21.50 -11.98
N SER A 246 12.23 22.78 -12.34
CA SER A 246 13.45 23.42 -12.84
C SER A 246 14.57 23.51 -11.79
N GLU A 247 14.26 23.43 -10.48
CA GLU A 247 15.25 23.78 -9.44
C GLU A 247 15.14 22.98 -8.13
N GLY A 248 14.34 21.91 -8.07
CA GLY A 248 14.12 21.15 -6.84
C GLY A 248 13.39 21.94 -5.73
N LEU A 249 12.83 23.10 -6.09
CA LEU A 249 12.09 24.02 -5.20
C LEU A 249 10.66 23.56 -4.91
N ALA A 250 10.32 22.34 -5.31
CA ALA A 250 9.00 21.80 -5.13
C ALA A 250 8.99 20.28 -5.07
N VAL A 251 8.13 19.75 -4.22
CA VAL A 251 7.91 18.32 -4.04
C VAL A 251 6.44 18.05 -4.32
N LEU A 252 6.19 17.10 -5.22
CA LEU A 252 4.87 16.56 -5.45
C LEU A 252 4.83 15.12 -4.95
N LYS A 253 3.81 14.80 -4.16
CA LYS A 253 3.53 13.46 -3.66
C LYS A 253 2.08 13.12 -4.01
N PHE A 254 1.89 11.99 -4.67
CA PHE A 254 0.57 11.57 -5.16
C PHE A 254 -0.07 10.66 -4.13
N ASP A 255 -1.31 10.99 -3.73
CA ASP A 255 -1.97 10.32 -2.60
C ASP A 255 -3.23 9.53 -3.03
N SER A 256 -3.92 9.90 -4.12
CA SER A 256 -5.09 9.16 -4.61
C SER A 256 -5.38 9.36 -6.09
N VAL A 257 -5.93 8.33 -6.76
CA VAL A 257 -6.47 8.38 -8.12
C VAL A 257 -7.96 8.02 -8.05
N GLU A 258 -8.84 9.01 -8.16
CA GLU A 258 -10.23 8.77 -8.54
C GLU A 258 -10.29 8.59 -10.07
N PRO A 259 -11.34 7.96 -10.63
CA PRO A 259 -11.44 7.66 -12.07
C PRO A 259 -11.20 8.88 -12.98
N ASP A 260 -11.55 10.09 -12.52
CA ASP A 260 -11.41 11.34 -13.28
C ASP A 260 -10.60 12.43 -12.58
N LEU A 261 -10.15 12.21 -11.33
CA LEU A 261 -9.47 13.23 -10.53
C LEU A 261 -8.23 12.64 -9.82
N LEU A 262 -7.09 13.25 -10.07
CA LEU A 262 -5.82 12.92 -9.44
C LEU A 262 -5.54 13.91 -8.30
N VAL A 263 -5.52 13.45 -7.06
CA VAL A 263 -5.19 14.30 -5.89
C VAL A 263 -3.73 14.14 -5.51
N THR A 264 -3.02 15.26 -5.42
CA THR A 264 -1.62 15.31 -5.01
C THR A 264 -1.38 16.35 -3.92
N TYR A 265 -0.52 15.99 -2.98
CA TYR A 265 0.18 16.91 -2.10
C TYR A 265 1.26 17.67 -2.87
N VAL A 266 1.21 19.00 -2.83
CA VAL A 266 2.26 19.87 -3.37
C VAL A 266 2.91 20.68 -2.25
N GLN A 267 4.24 20.71 -2.25
CA GLN A 267 5.04 21.50 -1.33
C GLN A 267 6.03 22.34 -2.12
N PHE A 268 5.83 23.66 -2.16
CA PHE A 268 6.78 24.62 -2.70
C PHE A 268 7.74 25.09 -1.60
N ARG A 269 9.00 25.33 -1.96
CA ARG A 269 10.10 25.65 -1.04
C ARG A 269 10.86 26.86 -1.58
N GLN A 270 11.07 27.86 -0.73
CA GLN A 270 11.92 29.02 -1.04
C GLN A 270 12.94 29.22 0.07
N ARG A 271 14.23 29.32 -0.30
CA ARG A 271 15.29 29.56 0.70
C ARG A 271 15.20 30.97 1.26
N GLY A 272 15.50 31.13 2.54
CA GLY A 272 15.43 32.40 3.24
C GLY A 272 16.26 33.52 2.62
N ARG A 273 17.36 33.21 1.92
CA ARG A 273 18.18 34.23 1.23
C ARG A 273 17.43 35.05 0.18
N PHE A 274 16.25 34.56 -0.25
CA PHE A 274 15.37 35.25 -1.18
C PHE A 274 14.29 36.08 -0.47
N GLU A 275 14.27 36.08 0.87
CA GLU A 275 13.37 36.88 1.71
C GLU A 275 14.10 38.14 2.19
N PRO A 276 13.92 39.29 1.52
CA PRO A 276 14.72 40.49 1.77
C PRO A 276 14.51 41.08 3.17
N VAL A 277 13.36 40.78 3.79
CA VAL A 277 12.93 41.26 5.11
C VAL A 277 13.37 40.36 6.26
N TRP A 278 13.93 39.18 5.98
CA TRP A 278 14.45 38.30 7.01
C TRP A 278 15.82 38.78 7.51
N SER A 279 16.13 38.51 8.78
CA SER A 279 17.49 38.76 9.31
C SER A 279 18.53 37.91 8.56
N ALA A 280 19.79 38.34 8.53
CA ALA A 280 20.87 37.62 7.85
C ALA A 280 20.97 36.13 8.29
N ASP A 281 20.79 35.85 9.58
CA ASP A 281 20.80 34.49 10.12
C ASP A 281 19.61 33.66 9.60
N ASN A 282 18.41 34.25 9.57
CA ASN A 282 17.21 33.60 9.04
C ASN A 282 17.32 33.39 7.52
N GLN A 283 17.92 34.34 6.80
CA GLN A 283 18.18 34.23 5.37
C GLN A 283 19.10 33.05 5.06
N GLN A 284 20.11 32.81 5.89
CA GLN A 284 21.04 31.69 5.71
C GLN A 284 20.42 30.35 6.11
N CYS A 285 19.61 30.34 7.15
CA CYS A 285 19.25 29.09 7.82
C CYS A 285 17.81 28.64 7.56
N CYS A 286 16.87 29.53 7.25
CA CYS A 286 15.45 29.21 7.15
C CYS A 286 14.97 28.99 5.71
N ILE A 287 13.80 28.33 5.56
CA ILE A 287 13.12 28.06 4.29
C ILE A 287 11.63 28.35 4.48
N ALA A 288 11.04 29.13 3.58
CA ALA A 288 9.59 29.30 3.48
C ALA A 288 8.99 28.13 2.69
N LEU A 289 7.85 27.63 3.16
CA LEU A 289 7.16 26.45 2.64
C LEU A 289 5.70 26.79 2.37
N LEU A 290 5.23 26.56 1.16
CA LEU A 290 3.81 26.60 0.84
C LEU A 290 3.34 25.17 0.56
N ILE A 291 2.40 24.68 1.36
CA ILE A 291 1.90 23.32 1.31
C ILE A 291 0.42 23.35 0.94
N GLY A 292 -0.03 22.50 0.03
CA GLY A 292 -1.45 22.34 -0.27
C GLY A 292 -1.78 21.02 -0.94
N TYR A 293 -3.07 20.68 -1.00
CA TYR A 293 -3.57 19.56 -1.77
C TYR A 293 -4.26 20.09 -3.03
N ILE A 294 -3.87 19.57 -4.19
CA ILE A 294 -4.41 19.97 -5.49
C ILE A 294 -4.91 18.75 -6.24
N GLY A 295 -6.01 18.94 -6.97
CA GLY A 295 -6.65 17.95 -7.81
C GLY A 295 -6.46 18.30 -9.29
N PHE A 296 -6.11 17.31 -10.11
CA PHE A 296 -6.05 17.45 -11.56
C PHE A 296 -7.06 16.53 -12.23
N GLY A 297 -7.87 17.07 -13.12
CA GLY A 297 -8.75 16.29 -13.98
C GLY A 297 -7.93 15.51 -15.01
N ILE A 298 -8.24 14.22 -15.14
CA ILE A 298 -7.56 13.28 -16.05
C ILE A 298 -8.21 13.32 -17.44
N THR A 299 -9.54 13.35 -17.47
CA THR A 299 -10.37 13.41 -18.67
C THR A 299 -10.69 14.85 -19.05
N GLU A 300 -11.03 15.66 -18.05
CA GLU A 300 -11.35 17.08 -18.14
C GLU A 300 -10.18 17.97 -17.69
N ARG A 301 -10.06 19.18 -18.24
CA ARG A 301 -9.04 20.17 -17.86
C ARG A 301 -9.42 20.89 -16.58
N ARG A 302 -9.58 20.13 -15.51
CA ARG A 302 -10.00 20.66 -14.23
C ARG A 302 -8.80 20.76 -13.31
N PHE A 303 -8.62 21.92 -12.70
CA PHE A 303 -7.70 22.09 -11.59
C PHE A 303 -8.53 22.48 -10.36
N THR A 304 -8.33 21.79 -9.24
CA THR A 304 -9.02 22.08 -7.98
C THR A 304 -8.00 22.21 -6.87
N ILE A 305 -8.25 23.13 -5.95
CA ILE A 305 -7.58 23.14 -4.65
C ILE A 305 -8.47 22.31 -3.73
N VAL A 306 -7.93 21.21 -3.22
CA VAL A 306 -8.68 20.21 -2.42
C VAL A 306 -8.72 20.61 -0.95
N ASP A 307 -7.65 21.25 -0.47
CA ASP A 307 -7.53 21.76 0.89
C ASP A 307 -6.85 23.13 0.91
N GLU A 308 -7.14 23.93 1.94
CA GLU A 308 -6.60 25.27 2.08
C GLU A 308 -5.06 25.24 2.16
N PRO A 309 -4.35 25.89 1.23
CA PRO A 309 -2.91 25.90 1.26
C PRO A 309 -2.39 26.69 2.47
N ASN A 310 -1.30 26.21 3.05
CA ASN A 310 -0.68 26.77 4.26
C ASN A 310 0.75 27.25 3.99
N LEU A 311 1.03 28.51 4.31
CA LEU A 311 2.36 29.10 4.27
C LEU A 311 3.02 28.99 5.65
N THR A 312 4.15 28.28 5.71
CA THR A 312 4.90 28.03 6.95
C THR A 312 6.38 28.34 6.76
N VAL A 313 7.10 28.63 7.84
CA VAL A 313 8.56 28.81 7.83
C VAL A 313 9.21 27.70 8.63
N ALA A 314 10.19 27.04 8.03
CA ALA A 314 11.03 26.06 8.69
C ALA A 314 12.44 26.63 8.89
N CYS A 315 12.95 26.58 10.12
CA CYS A 315 14.34 26.92 10.47
C CYS A 315 15.01 25.73 11.16
N PRO A 316 16.34 25.72 11.33
CA PRO A 316 17.01 24.65 12.02
C PRO A 316 16.51 24.59 13.47
N PRO A 317 16.31 23.39 14.03
CA PRO A 317 16.86 22.12 13.54
C PRO A 317 15.90 21.29 12.67
N SER A 318 15.02 21.89 11.86
CA SER A 318 14.15 21.15 10.92
C SER A 318 14.93 20.12 10.07
N GLU A 319 14.41 18.89 9.96
CA GLU A 319 15.03 17.83 9.15
C GLU A 319 15.16 18.19 7.67
N LEU A 320 14.37 19.17 7.20
CA LEU A 320 14.38 19.69 5.83
C LEU A 320 15.65 20.49 5.47
N GLN A 321 16.54 20.78 6.43
CA GLN A 321 17.70 21.69 6.26
C GLN A 321 19.08 21.07 6.47
N LYS A 322 19.18 19.74 6.67
CA LYS A 322 20.46 19.04 6.92
C LYS A 322 21.62 19.37 5.94
N PRO A 323 21.42 19.76 4.66
CA PRO A 323 22.53 20.12 3.77
C PRO A 323 23.02 21.59 3.83
N TYR A 324 22.31 22.50 4.52
CA TYR A 324 22.41 23.94 4.22
C TYR A 324 23.00 24.81 5.33
N CYS A 325 23.15 24.28 6.54
CA CYS A 325 23.85 24.95 7.63
C CYS A 325 25.21 24.28 7.80
N GLY A 326 26.30 25.06 7.71
CA GLY A 326 27.66 24.57 7.90
C GLY A 326 27.77 23.78 9.20
N ALA A 327 28.32 22.57 9.11
CA ALA A 327 28.59 21.72 10.25
C ALA A 327 29.65 22.41 11.14
N ALA A 328 29.20 23.11 12.17
CA ALA A 328 30.03 23.54 13.28
C ALA A 328 29.37 23.06 14.58
N ASP A 329 30.08 22.14 15.23
CA ASP A 329 30.05 21.78 16.65
C ASP A 329 28.69 21.40 17.26
N PHE A 330 28.29 20.15 17.01
CA PHE A 330 27.42 19.41 17.93
C PHE A 330 28.30 18.66 18.94
N GLU A 331 28.84 19.38 19.92
CA GLU A 331 29.46 18.78 21.09
C GLU A 331 28.41 18.25 22.07
N GLN A 332 28.77 17.12 22.68
CA GLN A 332 27.96 16.31 23.58
C GLN A 332 27.46 17.10 24.81
N LEU A 333 26.15 17.14 25.01
CA LEU A 333 25.55 17.41 26.33
C LEU A 333 24.94 16.12 26.87
N THR A 334 25.78 15.31 27.51
CA THR A 334 25.37 14.32 28.50
C THR A 334 24.97 15.07 29.78
N GLY A 335 23.70 15.42 29.89
CA GLY A 335 23.11 15.92 31.13
C GLY A 335 21.76 15.26 31.36
N GLN A 336 21.64 14.53 32.47
CA GLN A 336 20.36 14.15 33.09
C GLN A 336 19.44 15.36 33.08
N SER A 337 18.33 15.30 32.35
CA SER A 337 17.29 16.33 32.42
C SER A 337 16.28 15.93 33.50
N ASP A 338 16.10 16.82 34.47
CA ASP A 338 14.94 16.80 35.35
C ASP A 338 13.67 17.00 34.51
N LEU A 339 12.99 15.89 34.20
CA LEU A 339 11.71 15.89 33.45
C LEU A 339 10.55 16.54 34.22
N ALA A 340 10.81 17.13 35.40
CA ALA A 340 9.81 17.76 36.26
C ALA A 340 9.25 19.08 35.71
N THR A 341 9.70 19.54 34.52
CA THR A 341 9.30 20.83 33.92
C THR A 341 8.76 20.71 32.50
N ALA A 342 8.34 19.52 32.05
CA ALA A 342 7.55 19.42 30.82
C ALA A 342 6.25 20.22 31.00
N GLY A 343 6.07 21.29 30.23
CA GLY A 343 4.87 22.12 30.27
C GLY A 343 3.60 21.37 29.84
N PRO A 344 2.45 22.06 29.77
CA PRO A 344 1.17 21.43 29.43
C PRO A 344 1.28 20.65 28.12
N THR A 345 0.83 19.40 28.17
CA THR A 345 0.89 18.46 27.05
C THR A 345 -0.47 18.39 26.39
N VAL A 346 -0.54 18.65 25.08
CA VAL A 346 -1.75 18.63 24.27
C VAL A 346 -1.65 17.49 23.26
N LEU A 347 -2.56 16.53 23.36
CA LEU A 347 -2.76 15.55 22.32
C LEU A 347 -3.78 16.11 21.33
N GLY A 348 -3.47 16.05 20.03
CA GLY A 348 -4.42 16.44 18.99
C GLY A 348 -5.69 15.59 19.04
N PRO A 349 -6.79 16.05 18.41
CA PRO A 349 -8.01 15.26 18.34
C PRO A 349 -7.72 13.91 17.70
N GLY A 350 -8.31 12.86 18.26
CA GLY A 350 -8.28 11.53 17.68
C GLY A 350 -9.70 11.00 17.58
N ALA A 351 -9.97 10.28 16.51
CA ALA A 351 -11.26 9.64 16.29
C ALA A 351 -11.02 8.14 16.08
N LEU A 352 -11.85 7.34 16.73
CA LEU A 352 -11.86 5.88 16.63
C LEU A 352 -13.25 5.46 16.22
N GLU A 353 -13.37 4.85 15.04
CA GLU A 353 -14.61 4.22 14.61
C GLU A 353 -14.50 2.70 14.76
N ILE A 354 -15.46 2.12 15.48
CA ILE A 354 -15.47 0.71 15.84
C ILE A 354 -16.79 0.08 15.43
N LEU A 355 -16.70 -1.19 15.05
CA LEU A 355 -17.85 -2.04 14.84
C LEU A 355 -17.79 -3.21 15.81
N PHE A 356 -18.91 -3.42 16.51
CA PHE A 356 -19.10 -4.55 17.39
C PHE A 356 -20.16 -5.46 16.77
N LEU A 357 -19.76 -6.67 16.41
CA LEU A 357 -20.66 -7.69 15.87
C LEU A 357 -20.82 -8.80 16.89
N THR A 358 -22.02 -9.37 16.99
CA THR A 358 -22.29 -10.52 17.85
C THR A 358 -23.31 -11.42 17.16
N ASP A 359 -23.13 -12.73 17.28
CA ASP A 359 -24.10 -13.71 16.81
C ASP A 359 -25.10 -13.98 17.94
N ASN A 360 -26.25 -13.30 17.92
CA ASN A 360 -27.30 -13.46 18.93
C ASN A 360 -26.77 -13.37 20.38
N GLY A 361 -25.83 -12.44 20.64
CA GLY A 361 -25.21 -12.29 21.96
C GLY A 361 -24.03 -13.22 22.22
N ALA A 362 -23.75 -14.20 21.37
CA ALA A 362 -22.55 -15.03 21.45
C ALA A 362 -21.39 -14.42 20.67
N ASP A 363 -20.17 -14.86 21.02
CA ASP A 363 -18.92 -14.67 20.28
C ASP A 363 -18.71 -13.26 19.71
N PRO A 364 -18.60 -12.23 20.57
CA PRO A 364 -18.46 -10.86 20.13
C PRO A 364 -17.18 -10.66 19.31
N ILE A 365 -17.34 -10.10 18.12
CA ILE A 365 -16.26 -9.74 17.21
C ILE A 365 -16.09 -8.22 17.24
N PHE A 366 -14.87 -7.79 17.58
CA PHE A 366 -14.46 -6.40 17.54
C PHE A 366 -13.74 -6.11 16.23
N ARG A 367 -14.11 -5.01 15.55
CA ARG A 367 -13.44 -4.49 14.36
C ARG A 367 -13.24 -2.98 14.42
N THR A 368 -12.10 -2.55 13.89
CA THR A 368 -11.74 -1.14 13.79
C THR A 368 -11.97 -0.68 12.36
N LEU A 369 -12.93 0.22 12.16
CA LEU A 369 -13.31 0.73 10.83
C LEU A 369 -12.44 1.91 10.40
N SER A 370 -12.09 2.79 11.35
CA SER A 370 -11.29 3.99 11.09
C SER A 370 -10.47 4.38 12.31
N LEU A 371 -9.24 4.81 12.06
CA LEU A 371 -8.31 5.36 13.04
C LEU A 371 -7.82 6.72 12.54
N VAL A 372 -8.15 7.77 13.28
CA VAL A 372 -7.63 9.12 13.02
C VAL A 372 -6.82 9.51 14.23
N ASN A 373 -5.50 9.64 14.07
CA ASN A 373 -4.57 10.04 15.13
C ASN A 373 -4.59 9.15 16.39
N THR A 374 -5.09 7.92 16.24
CA THR A 374 -5.12 6.85 17.24
C THR A 374 -4.14 5.76 16.81
N GLY A 375 -3.28 5.31 17.73
CA GLY A 375 -2.41 4.14 17.52
C GLY A 375 -3.19 2.83 17.66
N ASP A 376 -2.47 1.73 17.90
CA ASP A 376 -3.07 0.40 18.04
C ASP A 376 -4.24 0.39 19.04
N VAL A 377 -5.35 -0.22 18.62
CA VAL A 377 -6.49 -0.52 19.48
C VAL A 377 -6.29 -1.93 20.03
N ILE A 378 -6.22 -2.02 21.34
CA ILE A 378 -6.13 -3.27 22.09
C ILE A 378 -7.49 -3.47 22.76
N SER A 379 -8.34 -4.31 22.20
CA SER A 379 -9.51 -4.79 22.94
C SER A 379 -9.04 -5.69 24.08
N PHE A 380 -9.51 -5.46 25.31
CA PHE A 380 -9.03 -6.22 26.47
C PHE A 380 -10.12 -7.01 27.21
N GLY A 381 -11.36 -7.00 26.70
CA GLY A 381 -12.38 -7.97 27.12
C GLY A 381 -13.80 -7.53 26.82
N THR A 382 -14.71 -8.48 26.97
CA THR A 382 -16.15 -8.26 26.99
C THR A 382 -16.66 -8.70 28.36
N ARG A 383 -17.42 -7.84 29.03
CA ARG A 383 -18.15 -8.21 30.25
C ARG A 383 -19.51 -8.72 29.85
N TYR A 384 -19.92 -9.79 30.52
CA TYR A 384 -21.21 -10.40 30.32
C TYR A 384 -22.14 -10.03 31.47
N ASP A 385 -23.43 -9.84 31.18
CA ASP A 385 -24.45 -9.70 32.21
C ASP A 385 -24.79 -11.05 32.87
N GLU A 386 -25.77 -11.05 33.76
CA GLU A 386 -26.22 -12.24 34.49
C GLU A 386 -26.81 -13.32 33.57
N ALA A 387 -27.30 -12.95 32.39
CA ALA A 387 -27.79 -13.87 31.37
C ALA A 387 -26.67 -14.37 30.44
N ASN A 388 -25.41 -14.00 30.73
CA ASN A 388 -24.24 -14.30 29.92
C ASN A 388 -24.26 -13.63 28.53
N TRP A 389 -24.91 -12.47 28.41
CA TRP A 389 -24.90 -11.64 27.20
C TRP A 389 -23.85 -10.53 27.29
N PRO A 390 -23.14 -10.20 26.21
CA PRO A 390 -22.12 -9.17 26.18
C PRO A 390 -22.78 -7.82 26.44
N SER A 391 -22.58 -7.29 27.64
CA SER A 391 -23.21 -6.04 28.07
C SER A 391 -22.28 -4.86 27.87
N THR A 392 -20.97 -5.07 28.03
CA THR A 392 -19.96 -4.01 27.97
C THR A 392 -18.70 -4.50 27.29
N ALA A 393 -18.27 -3.81 26.23
CA ALA A 393 -16.96 -3.98 25.61
C ALA A 393 -15.96 -3.05 26.28
N VAL A 394 -14.76 -3.53 26.57
CA VAL A 394 -13.74 -2.71 27.20
C VAL A 394 -12.58 -2.45 26.23
N LEU A 395 -12.41 -1.19 25.85
CA LEU A 395 -11.55 -0.77 24.75
C LEU A 395 -10.39 0.06 25.23
N LYS A 396 -9.17 -0.37 24.89
CA LYS A 396 -7.94 0.35 25.21
C LYS A 396 -7.33 0.78 23.91
N PHE A 397 -7.28 2.08 23.68
CA PHE A 397 -6.59 2.62 22.53
C PHE A 397 -5.57 3.64 22.98
N SER A 398 -4.63 3.94 22.10
CA SER A 398 -3.64 4.98 22.39
C SER A 398 -3.82 6.17 21.48
N LEU A 399 -3.69 7.36 22.04
CA LEU A 399 -3.44 8.58 21.30
C LEU A 399 -1.95 8.86 21.40
N THR A 400 -1.28 8.96 20.27
CA THR A 400 0.13 9.33 20.22
C THR A 400 0.21 10.71 19.62
N GLY A 401 0.58 11.69 20.43
CA GLY A 401 0.85 13.03 19.94
C GLY A 401 2.27 13.11 19.43
N SER A 402 2.55 14.11 18.61
CA SER A 402 3.93 14.45 18.32
C SER A 402 4.51 15.28 19.45
N GLY A 403 5.73 14.95 19.91
CA GLY A 403 6.52 15.85 20.76
C GLY A 403 6.71 17.22 20.10
N LEU A 404 6.80 17.26 18.77
CA LEU A 404 6.90 18.51 18.01
C LEU A 404 5.63 19.36 18.10
N ALA A 405 4.47 18.78 18.40
CA ALA A 405 3.22 19.52 18.60
C ALA A 405 3.09 20.14 20.01
N GLN A 406 4.03 19.84 20.92
CA GLN A 406 3.96 20.29 22.31
C GLN A 406 4.60 21.67 22.47
N THR A 407 3.83 22.73 22.27
CA THR A 407 4.32 24.12 22.34
C THR A 407 4.81 24.51 23.74
N GLY A 408 4.32 23.84 24.79
CA GLY A 408 4.76 24.04 26.17
C GLY A 408 6.02 23.24 26.57
N TRP A 409 6.54 22.37 25.71
CA TRP A 409 7.74 21.58 25.99
C TRP A 409 9.00 22.31 25.55
N VAL A 410 10.09 22.13 26.30
CA VAL A 410 11.41 22.57 25.85
C VAL A 410 11.83 21.77 24.61
N GLU A 411 12.60 22.39 23.72
CA GLU A 411 12.96 21.84 22.41
C GLU A 411 13.56 20.42 22.48
N ARG A 412 14.42 20.17 23.47
CA ARG A 412 14.99 18.84 23.73
C ARG A 412 13.90 17.79 23.92
N ASP A 413 12.89 18.09 24.72
CA ASP A 413 11.80 17.16 25.02
C ASP A 413 10.84 17.05 23.83
N ARG A 414 10.63 18.12 23.05
CA ARG A 414 9.83 18.05 21.80
C ARG A 414 10.44 17.11 20.76
N ILE A 415 11.76 17.06 20.69
CA ILE A 415 12.51 16.21 19.75
C ILE A 415 12.63 14.79 20.31
N CYS A 416 12.93 14.69 21.60
CA CYS A 416 13.30 13.43 22.21
C CYS A 416 12.20 12.71 22.93
N CYS A 417 11.05 13.32 23.11
CA CYS A 417 9.93 12.73 23.79
C CYS A 417 8.69 12.73 22.90
N THR A 418 7.82 11.76 23.16
CA THR A 418 6.55 11.59 22.47
C THR A 418 5.48 11.38 23.54
N PRO A 419 4.45 12.24 23.60
CA PRO A 419 3.35 12.03 24.51
C PRO A 419 2.45 10.93 23.99
N LYS A 420 2.09 10.01 24.87
CA LYS A 420 1.18 8.90 24.59
C LYS A 420 0.17 8.78 25.71
N SER A 421 -1.11 8.92 25.38
CA SER A 421 -2.20 8.60 26.29
C SER A 421 -2.81 7.27 25.94
N TRP A 422 -2.97 6.43 26.94
CA TRP A 422 -3.78 5.23 26.89
C TRP A 422 -5.16 5.56 27.42
N ILE A 423 -6.16 5.42 26.57
CA ILE A 423 -7.56 5.62 26.92
C ILE A 423 -8.19 4.25 27.06
N THR A 424 -8.84 4.03 28.18
CA THR A 424 -9.59 2.83 28.53
C THR A 424 -11.04 3.27 28.71
N VAL A 425 -11.95 2.75 27.89
CA VAL A 425 -13.37 3.09 27.94
C VAL A 425 -14.20 1.81 27.98
N ASP A 426 -15.21 1.80 28.87
CA ASP A 426 -16.23 0.76 28.91
C ASP A 426 -17.36 1.23 27.97
N ILE A 427 -17.64 0.48 26.90
CA ILE A 427 -18.69 0.79 25.92
C ILE A 427 -19.85 -0.18 26.06
N GLY A 428 -21.07 0.33 26.23
CA GLY A 428 -22.30 -0.47 26.22
C GLY A 428 -22.55 -1.08 24.85
N VAL A 429 -22.79 -2.40 24.82
CA VAL A 429 -22.97 -3.17 23.57
C VAL A 429 -24.46 -3.30 23.20
N VAL A 430 -25.36 -3.10 24.16
CA VAL A 430 -26.81 -3.29 23.99
C VAL A 430 -27.49 -1.95 23.65
N ARG A 431 -28.33 -1.95 22.60
CA ARG A 431 -29.02 -0.78 22.00
C ARG A 431 -29.85 0.08 22.96
N GLU A 432 -30.17 -0.41 24.17
CA GLU A 432 -31.16 0.22 25.04
C GLU A 432 -30.59 1.26 26.03
N THR A 433 -29.28 1.42 26.14
CA THR A 433 -28.69 2.41 27.07
C THR A 433 -28.16 3.62 26.32
N ASN A 434 -28.84 4.77 26.46
CA ASN A 434 -28.38 6.07 25.93
C ASN A 434 -27.01 6.54 26.50
N ASP A 435 -26.53 5.94 27.60
CA ASP A 435 -25.17 6.12 28.12
C ASP A 435 -24.26 4.98 27.65
N ILE A 436 -23.82 5.10 26.39
CA ILE A 436 -22.98 4.09 25.72
C ILE A 436 -21.54 4.12 26.26
N MET A 437 -21.04 5.22 26.84
CA MET A 437 -19.70 5.28 27.44
C MET A 437 -19.74 5.32 28.96
N ARG A 438 -19.08 4.36 29.61
CA ARG A 438 -18.90 4.27 31.07
C ARG A 438 -17.41 4.17 31.40
N ASN A 439 -17.04 4.52 32.64
CA ASN A 439 -15.72 4.28 33.23
C ASN A 439 -14.51 4.68 32.34
N VAL A 440 -14.51 5.89 31.78
CA VAL A 440 -13.36 6.40 31.03
C VAL A 440 -12.17 6.58 31.97
N ARG A 441 -11.05 5.91 31.67
CA ARG A 441 -9.76 6.08 32.34
C ARG A 441 -8.71 6.49 31.31
N VAL A 442 -8.04 7.61 31.58
CA VAL A 442 -6.95 8.11 30.74
C VAL A 442 -5.65 7.99 31.53
N GLN A 443 -4.69 7.25 31.00
CA GLN A 443 -3.33 7.16 31.51
C GLN A 443 -2.39 7.80 30.52
N THR A 444 -1.87 8.98 30.85
CA THR A 444 -0.93 9.69 30.00
C THR A 444 0.49 9.34 30.40
N SER A 445 1.35 9.18 29.41
CA SER A 445 2.78 8.97 29.60
C SER A 445 3.56 9.76 28.57
N ILE A 446 4.77 10.17 28.93
CA ILE A 446 5.73 10.77 28.01
C ILE A 446 6.88 9.78 27.88
N SER A 447 7.07 9.24 26.69
CA SER A 447 8.19 8.35 26.37
C SER A 447 9.31 9.15 25.73
N CYS A 448 10.51 9.10 26.28
CA CYS A 448 11.68 9.83 25.81
C CYS A 448 12.81 8.89 25.38
N GLY A 449 13.53 9.23 24.32
CA GLY A 449 14.67 8.47 23.82
C GLY A 449 14.30 7.21 23.04
N GLY A 450 15.33 6.52 22.53
CA GLY A 450 15.18 5.29 21.74
C GLY A 450 14.33 5.48 20.48
N ALA A 451 13.64 4.41 20.07
CA ALA A 451 12.73 4.42 18.91
C ALA A 451 11.43 5.22 19.17
N SER A 452 11.14 5.52 20.43
CA SER A 452 9.92 6.23 20.83
C SER A 452 10.06 7.76 20.75
N ALA A 453 11.26 8.29 20.50
CA ALA A 453 11.48 9.73 20.32
C ALA A 453 10.86 10.22 19.00
N ALA A 454 10.40 11.47 18.97
CA ALA A 454 9.89 12.09 17.75
C ALA A 454 10.97 12.15 16.64
N VAL A 455 12.24 12.25 17.04
CA VAL A 455 13.40 12.11 16.14
C VAL A 455 14.43 11.16 16.78
N PRO A 456 14.32 9.83 16.58
CA PRO A 456 15.16 8.82 17.24
C PRO A 456 16.66 9.01 17.05
N THR A 457 17.06 9.56 15.90
CA THR A 457 18.47 9.77 15.54
C THR A 457 19.17 10.86 16.34
N ARG A 458 18.41 11.73 17.04
CA ARG A 458 18.94 12.89 17.78
C ARG A 458 18.87 12.73 19.30
N CYS A 459 18.48 11.56 19.78
CA CYS A 459 18.14 11.34 21.17
C CYS A 459 18.94 10.18 21.76
N PRO A 460 19.10 10.13 23.10
CA PRO A 460 19.74 8.99 23.75
C PRO A 460 19.06 7.69 23.30
N ARG A 461 19.87 6.67 22.98
CA ARG A 461 19.34 5.34 22.58
C ARG A 461 18.52 4.69 23.69
N GLN A 462 18.80 5.04 24.94
CA GLN A 462 18.06 4.54 26.09
C GLN A 462 16.71 5.24 26.18
N SER A 463 15.64 4.44 26.11
CA SER A 463 14.28 4.93 26.30
C SER A 463 13.90 4.93 27.77
N PHE A 464 13.19 5.97 28.22
CA PHE A 464 12.52 6.01 29.51
C PHE A 464 11.11 6.58 29.34
N SER A 465 10.21 6.30 30.29
CA SER A 465 8.84 6.79 30.25
C SER A 465 8.44 7.36 31.60
N VAL A 466 7.75 8.50 31.59
CA VAL A 466 7.20 9.15 32.78
C VAL A 466 5.69 9.18 32.69
N SER A 467 5.00 8.80 33.76
CA SER A 467 3.54 8.86 33.85
C SER A 467 3.10 10.30 34.16
N CYS A 468 2.05 10.76 33.50
CA CYS A 468 1.49 12.09 33.65
C CYS A 468 0.04 12.00 34.12
N THR A 469 -0.37 12.91 34.99
CA THR A 469 -1.77 13.05 35.40
C THR A 469 -2.52 13.90 34.36
N PRO A 470 -3.58 13.40 33.71
CA PRO A 470 -4.36 14.20 32.77
C PRO A 470 -5.08 15.34 33.50
N VAL A 471 -4.95 16.57 32.97
CA VAL A 471 -5.59 17.78 33.55
C VAL A 471 -7.00 17.98 33.02
N SER A 472 -7.24 17.65 31.75
CA SER A 472 -8.57 17.58 31.16
C SER A 472 -8.57 16.54 30.04
N SER A 473 -9.67 15.81 29.92
CA SER A 473 -9.92 14.90 28.80
C SER A 473 -11.40 14.97 28.48
N GLU A 474 -11.72 15.35 27.25
CA GLU A 474 -13.08 15.29 26.74
C GLU A 474 -13.15 14.13 25.75
N ILE A 475 -14.01 13.14 26.05
CA ILE A 475 -14.31 12.04 25.14
C ILE A 475 -15.79 12.16 24.83
N LYS A 476 -16.09 12.38 23.55
CA LYS A 476 -17.45 12.48 23.03
C LYS A 476 -17.73 11.31 22.12
N GLN A 477 -18.94 10.77 22.22
CA GLN A 477 -19.47 9.90 21.20
C GLN A 477 -20.10 10.77 20.12
N GLU A 478 -19.69 10.54 18.88
CA GLU A 478 -20.31 11.16 17.71
C GLU A 478 -21.07 10.09 16.92
N PRO A 479 -22.27 10.39 16.40
CA PRO A 479 -22.99 9.45 15.55
C PRO A 479 -22.22 9.26 14.23
N ALA A 480 -21.74 8.05 13.98
CA ALA A 480 -21.13 7.66 12.72
C ALA A 480 -22.20 7.15 11.75
N GLU A 481 -21.99 7.36 10.44
CA GLU A 481 -22.83 6.72 9.41
C GLU A 481 -22.70 5.19 9.51
N GLU A 482 -23.81 4.48 9.56
CA GLU A 482 -23.82 3.02 9.73
C GLU A 482 -23.17 2.33 8.52
N PRO A 483 -22.29 1.33 8.73
CA PRO A 483 -21.78 0.51 7.64
C PRO A 483 -22.89 -0.40 7.08
N SER A 484 -22.79 -0.74 5.80
CA SER A 484 -23.58 -1.81 5.18
C SER A 484 -23.01 -3.16 5.63
N ILE A 485 -23.85 -4.02 6.21
CA ILE A 485 -23.46 -5.36 6.66
C ILE A 485 -24.31 -6.38 5.91
N MET A 486 -23.65 -7.26 5.16
CA MET A 486 -24.29 -8.34 4.41
C MET A 486 -23.89 -9.68 5.02
N LEU A 487 -24.87 -10.53 5.31
CA LEU A 487 -24.65 -11.84 5.93
C LEU A 487 -24.82 -12.97 4.90
N TYR A 488 -23.86 -13.88 4.90
CA TYR A 488 -23.82 -15.03 4.01
C TYR A 488 -23.64 -16.31 4.83
N ASP A 489 -24.72 -17.07 4.97
CA ASP A 489 -24.69 -18.39 5.59
C ASP A 489 -24.24 -19.43 4.57
N LEU A 490 -23.06 -19.99 4.79
CA LEU A 490 -22.42 -20.92 3.88
C LEU A 490 -22.29 -22.31 4.49
N VAL A 491 -22.57 -23.31 3.68
CA VAL A 491 -22.23 -24.70 3.94
C VAL A 491 -21.26 -25.16 2.88
N ALA A 492 -20.07 -25.60 3.32
CA ALA A 492 -19.07 -26.18 2.47
C ALA A 492 -18.96 -27.68 2.77
N SER A 493 -19.14 -28.50 1.75
CA SER A 493 -18.81 -29.91 1.79
C SER A 493 -17.81 -30.25 0.71
N SER A 494 -16.87 -31.13 1.02
CA SER A 494 -15.90 -31.58 0.03
C SER A 494 -15.48 -33.01 0.32
N ASN A 495 -15.26 -33.79 -0.72
CA ASN A 495 -14.63 -35.10 -0.60
C ASN A 495 -13.44 -35.24 -1.55
N ALA A 496 -12.41 -35.96 -1.10
CA ALA A 496 -11.21 -36.17 -1.88
C ALA A 496 -10.42 -37.40 -1.41
N ASP A 497 -9.53 -37.88 -2.27
CA ASP A 497 -8.57 -38.94 -1.96
C ASP A 497 -7.22 -38.32 -1.63
N CYS A 498 -6.73 -38.51 -0.40
CA CYS A 498 -5.51 -37.88 0.07
C CYS A 498 -4.45 -38.93 0.40
N ASP A 499 -3.23 -38.76 -0.12
CA ASP A 499 -2.11 -39.67 0.13
C ASP A 499 -1.28 -39.15 1.30
N VAL A 500 -1.41 -39.76 2.49
CA VAL A 500 -0.68 -39.35 3.70
C VAL A 500 0.61 -40.15 3.86
N TRP A 501 1.74 -39.46 3.89
CA TRP A 501 3.06 -40.09 4.04
C TRP A 501 3.54 -40.07 5.49
N ARG A 502 3.91 -41.24 5.99
CA ARG A 502 4.46 -41.42 7.34
C ARG A 502 5.92 -41.80 7.31
N GLN A 503 6.69 -41.30 8.27
CA GLN A 503 8.09 -41.64 8.42
C GLN A 503 8.24 -43.14 8.73
N GLY A 504 9.08 -43.83 7.96
CA GLY A 504 9.30 -45.27 8.11
C GLY A 504 8.33 -46.19 7.35
N TYR A 505 7.38 -45.64 6.60
CA TYR A 505 6.48 -46.42 5.73
C TYR A 505 6.93 -46.33 4.27
N ALA A 506 6.87 -47.47 3.56
CA ALA A 506 7.29 -47.56 2.15
C ALA A 506 6.26 -46.99 1.16
N GLN A 507 5.01 -46.81 1.58
CA GLN A 507 3.92 -46.32 0.74
C GLN A 507 3.03 -45.34 1.52
N ALA A 508 2.45 -44.37 0.80
CA ALA A 508 1.41 -43.51 1.37
C ALA A 508 0.17 -44.33 1.72
N GLY A 509 -0.43 -44.01 2.87
CA GLY A 509 -1.78 -44.46 3.14
C GLY A 509 -2.76 -43.56 2.39
N SER A 510 -3.47 -44.10 1.39
CA SER A 510 -4.60 -43.40 0.78
C SER A 510 -5.72 -43.24 1.82
N ARG A 511 -6.30 -42.04 1.87
CA ARG A 511 -7.33 -41.62 2.81
C ARG A 511 -8.45 -40.94 2.04
N TYR A 512 -9.59 -41.61 1.94
CA TYR A 512 -10.82 -40.92 1.57
C TYR A 512 -11.13 -39.91 2.67
N THR A 513 -11.21 -38.63 2.33
CA THR A 513 -11.36 -37.54 3.28
C THR A 513 -12.62 -36.78 2.93
N THR A 514 -13.44 -36.55 3.94
CA THR A 514 -14.69 -35.81 3.81
C THR A 514 -14.64 -34.61 4.72
N LEU A 515 -14.72 -33.42 4.14
CA LEU A 515 -14.91 -32.19 4.87
C LEU A 515 -16.40 -31.85 4.87
N TYR A 516 -17.00 -31.74 6.05
CA TYR A 516 -18.32 -31.14 6.22
C TYR A 516 -18.19 -29.96 7.17
N SER A 517 -18.19 -28.74 6.63
CA SER A 517 -18.25 -27.57 7.48
C SER A 517 -19.62 -27.50 8.13
N SER A 518 -19.65 -27.20 9.42
CA SER A 518 -20.84 -26.58 10.02
C SER A 518 -21.19 -25.31 9.24
N ALA A 519 -22.45 -24.89 9.26
CA ALA A 519 -22.86 -23.61 8.71
C ALA A 519 -21.94 -22.51 9.23
N VAL A 520 -21.45 -21.68 8.31
CA VAL A 520 -20.54 -20.58 8.56
C VAL A 520 -21.25 -19.31 8.14
N THR A 521 -21.46 -18.40 9.07
CA THR A 521 -21.96 -17.07 8.71
C THR A 521 -20.77 -16.16 8.41
N ILE A 522 -20.75 -15.59 7.21
CA ILE A 522 -19.77 -14.58 6.81
C ILE A 522 -20.47 -13.23 6.76
N ALA A 523 -19.96 -12.28 7.53
CA ALA A 523 -20.40 -10.89 7.47
C ALA A 523 -19.44 -10.08 6.61
N ILE A 524 -19.93 -9.54 5.50
CA ILE A 524 -19.22 -8.55 4.70
C ILE A 524 -19.64 -7.17 5.17
N ILE A 525 -18.67 -6.44 5.72
CA ILE A 525 -18.82 -5.09 6.23
C ILE A 525 -18.29 -4.16 5.16
N SER A 526 -19.13 -3.26 4.65
CA SER A 526 -18.70 -2.22 3.72
C SER A 526 -19.18 -0.83 4.15
N LYS A 527 -18.31 0.16 3.99
CA LYS A 527 -18.65 1.56 4.30
C LYS A 527 -18.05 2.49 3.27
N VAL A 528 -18.85 3.46 2.81
CA VAL A 528 -18.38 4.53 1.92
C VAL A 528 -18.25 5.80 2.73
N TYR A 529 -17.02 6.30 2.89
CA TYR A 529 -16.78 7.55 3.61
C TYR A 529 -17.10 8.73 2.69
N LYS A 530 -18.25 9.40 2.90
CA LYS A 530 -18.72 10.53 2.07
C LYS A 530 -17.67 11.64 1.88
N ALA A 531 -16.88 11.92 2.92
CA ALA A 531 -15.88 12.99 2.89
C ALA A 531 -14.65 12.65 2.03
N SER A 532 -14.30 11.38 1.86
CA SER A 532 -13.09 10.94 1.14
C SER A 532 -13.38 10.08 -0.10
N GLY A 533 -14.62 9.67 -0.32
CA GLY A 533 -15.01 8.70 -1.35
C GLY A 533 -14.47 7.28 -1.13
N GLN A 534 -13.67 7.04 -0.08
CA GLN A 534 -13.04 5.75 0.18
C GLN A 534 -14.07 4.69 0.56
N ILE A 535 -13.87 3.47 0.02
CA ILE A 535 -14.67 2.30 0.38
C ILE A 535 -13.85 1.42 1.32
N TYR A 536 -14.33 1.29 2.55
CA TYR A 536 -13.84 0.30 3.50
C TYR A 536 -14.57 -1.02 3.28
N VAL A 537 -13.81 -2.12 3.28
CA VAL A 537 -14.36 -3.48 3.14
C VAL A 537 -13.61 -4.41 4.07
N GLU A 538 -14.35 -5.12 4.92
CA GLU A 538 -13.80 -6.17 5.76
C GLU A 538 -14.76 -7.37 5.82
N GLY A 539 -14.22 -8.58 5.98
CA GLY A 539 -15.00 -9.76 6.30
C GLY A 539 -14.82 -10.19 7.76
N ALA A 540 -15.91 -10.54 8.40
CA ALA A 540 -15.95 -11.29 9.66
C ALA A 540 -16.61 -12.66 9.43
N TYR A 541 -16.32 -13.63 10.28
CA TYR A 541 -16.90 -14.97 10.20
C TYR A 541 -17.28 -15.48 11.57
N PHE A 542 -18.34 -16.29 11.62
CA PHE A 542 -18.85 -16.95 12.82
C PHE A 542 -18.85 -18.47 12.56
N GLY A 543 -18.31 -19.25 13.51
CA GLY A 543 -18.26 -20.70 13.43
C GLY A 543 -16.99 -21.34 14.02
N SER A 544 -17.15 -22.49 14.66
CA SER A 544 -16.11 -23.16 15.47
C SER A 544 -15.09 -24.00 14.68
N ASN A 545 -15.32 -24.24 13.37
CA ASN A 545 -14.49 -25.13 12.54
C ASN A 545 -13.71 -24.38 11.45
N ILE A 546 -13.37 -23.12 11.72
CA ILE A 546 -12.87 -22.23 10.68
C ILE A 546 -11.59 -21.53 11.13
N HIS A 547 -10.56 -21.62 10.30
CA HIS A 547 -9.31 -20.91 10.49
C HIS A 547 -9.07 -20.04 9.26
N ILE A 548 -9.84 -18.94 9.14
CA ILE A 548 -9.73 -18.03 8.01
C ILE A 548 -8.98 -16.75 8.44
N PRO A 549 -7.88 -16.37 7.80
CA PRO A 549 -7.62 -14.96 7.55
C PRO A 549 -8.52 -14.53 6.39
N ILE A 550 -9.59 -13.75 6.64
CA ILE A 550 -10.33 -13.15 5.53
C ILE A 550 -9.42 -12.04 5.09
N THR A 551 -8.57 -12.34 4.12
CA THR A 551 -7.78 -11.31 3.46
C THR A 551 -8.65 -10.89 2.29
N PRO A 552 -9.22 -9.67 2.26
CA PRO A 552 -9.83 -9.17 1.05
C PRO A 552 -8.74 -9.22 -0.03
N ILE A 553 -8.89 -10.12 -0.99
CA ILE A 553 -7.87 -10.30 -2.03
C ILE A 553 -8.04 -9.19 -3.06
N GLU A 554 -9.29 -8.81 -3.34
CA GLU A 554 -9.64 -7.86 -4.38
C GLU A 554 -11.07 -7.34 -4.18
N VAL A 555 -11.28 -6.05 -4.42
CA VAL A 555 -12.61 -5.46 -4.60
C VAL A 555 -12.83 -5.33 -6.10
N MET A 556 -13.80 -6.07 -6.65
CA MET A 556 -14.13 -6.06 -8.07
C MET A 556 -15.57 -5.54 -8.24
N GLY A 557 -15.69 -4.27 -8.62
CA GLY A 557 -17.00 -3.61 -8.77
C GLY A 557 -17.76 -3.57 -7.44
N ASP A 558 -18.90 -4.25 -7.37
CA ASP A 558 -19.76 -4.37 -6.20
C ASP A 558 -19.52 -5.65 -5.37
N HIS A 559 -18.49 -6.44 -5.71
CA HIS A 559 -18.14 -7.69 -5.02
C HIS A 559 -16.78 -7.62 -4.30
N VAL A 560 -16.68 -8.37 -3.20
CA VAL A 560 -15.46 -8.65 -2.44
C VAL A 560 -15.05 -10.08 -2.72
N ILE A 561 -13.82 -10.29 -3.18
CA ILE A 561 -13.27 -11.63 -3.34
C ILE A 561 -12.48 -11.99 -2.09
N ALA A 562 -12.88 -13.07 -1.43
CA ALA A 562 -12.19 -13.63 -0.28
C ALA A 562 -11.79 -15.09 -0.53
N GLU A 563 -10.61 -15.45 -0.03
CA GLU A 563 -10.19 -16.84 0.10
C GLU A 563 -10.52 -17.35 1.50
N LEU A 564 -11.25 -18.47 1.56
CA LEU A 564 -11.64 -19.12 2.80
C LEU A 564 -10.92 -20.45 2.95
N GLN A 565 -10.45 -20.74 4.16
CA GLN A 565 -9.90 -22.04 4.54
C GLN A 565 -10.75 -22.69 5.61
N PHE A 566 -11.47 -23.74 5.23
CA PHE A 566 -12.21 -24.61 6.15
C PHE A 566 -11.26 -25.66 6.73
N ARG A 567 -11.36 -25.90 8.04
CA ARG A 567 -10.53 -26.88 8.74
C ARG A 567 -11.40 -27.85 9.51
N GLU A 568 -11.23 -29.14 9.25
CA GLU A 568 -11.90 -30.17 10.01
C GLU A 568 -10.89 -31.10 10.71
N PRO A 569 -10.98 -31.27 12.04
CA PRO A 569 -10.09 -32.18 12.76
C PRO A 569 -10.20 -33.64 12.27
N GLY A 570 -9.08 -34.34 12.27
CA GLY A 570 -8.99 -35.72 11.79
C GLY A 570 -9.87 -36.71 12.53
N PHE A 571 -10.27 -36.45 13.78
CA PHE A 571 -11.12 -37.37 14.54
C PHE A 571 -12.52 -37.51 13.93
N LYS A 572 -12.98 -36.54 13.14
CA LYS A 572 -14.24 -36.60 12.37
C LYS A 572 -14.13 -37.46 11.11
N GLN A 573 -12.92 -37.83 10.71
CA GLN A 573 -12.65 -38.64 9.52
C GLN A 573 -12.70 -40.12 9.87
N SER A 574 -13.84 -40.76 9.64
CA SER A 574 -14.08 -42.17 10.02
C SER A 574 -13.20 -43.18 9.28
N SER A 575 -12.83 -42.85 8.04
CA SER A 575 -11.96 -43.62 7.14
C SER A 575 -10.47 -43.51 7.50
N TRP A 576 -10.08 -42.59 8.39
CA TRP A 576 -8.68 -42.38 8.72
C TRP A 576 -8.19 -43.38 9.77
N MET A 577 -6.91 -43.76 9.68
CA MET A 577 -6.28 -44.58 10.71
C MET A 577 -6.16 -43.80 12.02
N SER A 578 -6.20 -44.49 13.16
CA SER A 578 -6.16 -43.86 14.50
C SER A 578 -5.06 -42.80 14.68
N PRO A 579 -3.80 -42.98 14.22
CA PRO A 579 -2.78 -41.93 14.35
C PRO A 579 -3.06 -40.68 13.50
N ASP A 580 -3.65 -40.83 12.31
CA ASP A 580 -4.00 -39.68 11.45
C ASP A 580 -5.21 -38.94 12.04
N ARG A 581 -6.19 -39.68 12.58
CA ARG A 581 -7.36 -39.11 13.27
C ARG A 581 -6.98 -38.23 14.44
N THR A 582 -5.95 -38.64 15.20
CA THR A 582 -5.49 -37.89 16.37
C THR A 582 -4.61 -36.70 16.02
N CYS A 583 -3.88 -36.76 14.90
CA CYS A 583 -2.79 -35.82 14.63
C CYS A 583 -3.00 -34.88 13.45
N CYS A 584 -3.84 -35.24 12.49
CA CYS A 584 -4.00 -34.48 11.26
C CYS A 584 -5.32 -33.72 11.22
N SER A 585 -5.41 -32.72 10.34
CA SER A 585 -6.65 -32.01 10.02
C SER A 585 -6.85 -31.98 8.50
N ALA A 586 -8.09 -32.12 8.06
CA ALA A 586 -8.49 -31.89 6.67
C ALA A 586 -8.67 -30.38 6.45
N LEU A 587 -8.21 -29.89 5.30
CA LEU A 587 -8.26 -28.49 4.92
C LEU A 587 -8.90 -28.36 3.54
N LEU A 588 -9.81 -27.40 3.39
CA LEU A 588 -10.36 -26.98 2.10
C LEU A 588 -10.13 -25.48 1.95
N THR A 589 -9.32 -25.07 0.99
CA THR A 589 -9.17 -23.67 0.60
C THR A 589 -10.01 -23.40 -0.66
N THR A 590 -10.82 -22.35 -0.65
CA THR A 590 -11.66 -21.95 -1.80
C THR A 590 -11.78 -20.43 -1.91
N ARG A 591 -12.13 -19.91 -3.09
CA ARG A 591 -12.33 -18.48 -3.35
C ARG A 591 -13.79 -18.18 -3.66
N LEU A 592 -14.34 -17.21 -2.95
CA LEU A 592 -15.73 -16.78 -3.02
C LEU A 592 -15.78 -15.28 -3.28
N ALA A 593 -16.77 -14.86 -4.07
CA ALA A 593 -17.13 -13.46 -4.25
C ALA A 593 -18.45 -13.16 -3.57
N PHE A 594 -18.48 -12.08 -2.80
CA PHE A 594 -19.62 -11.64 -2.00
C PHE A 594 -20.01 -10.22 -2.39
N GLY A 595 -21.30 -9.95 -2.58
CA GLY A 595 -21.79 -8.60 -2.81
C GLY A 595 -21.65 -7.70 -1.57
N MET A 596 -21.28 -6.44 -1.80
CA MET A 596 -21.13 -5.43 -0.75
C MET A 596 -22.44 -4.68 -0.45
N LYS A 597 -23.25 -4.48 -1.49
CA LYS A 597 -24.48 -3.66 -1.45
C LYS A 597 -25.74 -4.44 -1.79
N GLN A 598 -25.59 -5.54 -2.53
CA GLN A 598 -26.67 -6.41 -2.92
C GLN A 598 -26.29 -7.82 -2.51
N ASP A 599 -27.31 -8.62 -2.23
CA ASP A 599 -27.13 -10.00 -1.82
C ASP A 599 -26.76 -10.84 -3.04
N SER A 600 -25.47 -10.85 -3.35
CA SER A 600 -24.89 -11.61 -4.45
C SER A 600 -23.78 -12.50 -3.95
N PHE A 601 -23.81 -13.75 -4.39
CA PHE A 601 -22.83 -14.76 -4.01
C PHE A 601 -22.38 -15.48 -5.27
N MET A 602 -21.06 -15.55 -5.47
CA MET A 602 -20.47 -16.26 -6.59
C MET A 602 -19.31 -17.12 -6.13
N TYR A 603 -19.37 -18.39 -6.51
CA TYR A 603 -18.31 -19.35 -6.28
C TYR A 603 -17.29 -19.28 -7.42
N LEU A 604 -16.05 -18.87 -7.14
CA LEU A 604 -15.02 -18.61 -8.16
C LEU A 604 -14.12 -19.83 -8.46
N ARG A 605 -14.46 -21.00 -7.92
CA ARG A 605 -13.85 -22.32 -8.15
C ARG A 605 -12.31 -22.31 -8.22
N SER A 606 -11.68 -22.40 -7.05
CA SER A 606 -10.23 -22.58 -6.91
C SER A 606 -9.92 -23.56 -5.76
N ASP A 607 -10.57 -24.72 -5.75
CA ASP A 607 -10.54 -25.59 -4.58
C ASP A 607 -9.22 -26.34 -4.48
N VAL A 608 -8.57 -26.16 -3.33
CA VAL A 608 -7.39 -26.94 -2.95
C VAL A 608 -7.73 -27.64 -1.65
N MET A 609 -7.96 -28.95 -1.73
CA MET A 609 -8.12 -29.79 -0.55
C MET A 609 -6.79 -30.42 -0.17
N SER A 610 -6.45 -30.41 1.12
CA SER A 610 -5.23 -31.01 1.63
C SER A 610 -5.41 -31.58 3.04
N ILE A 611 -4.49 -32.42 3.47
CA ILE A 611 -4.36 -32.87 4.86
C ILE A 611 -3.12 -32.20 5.46
N ALA A 612 -3.28 -31.56 6.62
CA ALA A 612 -2.19 -31.04 7.43
C ALA A 612 -1.91 -31.98 8.62
N CYS A 613 -0.68 -32.49 8.71
CA CYS A 613 -0.16 -33.30 9.81
C CYS A 613 1.13 -32.65 10.36
N PRO A 614 1.57 -32.94 11.60
CA PRO A 614 2.80 -32.36 12.15
C PRO A 614 4.01 -32.73 11.27
N PRO A 615 4.91 -31.79 10.93
CA PRO A 615 5.16 -30.52 11.60
C PRO A 615 4.32 -29.32 11.12
N ASN A 616 3.30 -29.52 10.27
CA ASN A 616 2.44 -28.44 9.82
C ASN A 616 1.73 -27.76 11.01
N LYS A 617 1.73 -26.42 11.02
CA LYS A 617 1.13 -25.62 12.11
C LYS A 617 -0.38 -25.78 12.21
N LEU A 618 -1.04 -26.15 11.11
CA LEU A 618 -2.49 -26.36 11.00
C LEU A 618 -2.92 -27.77 11.42
N ALA A 619 -1.99 -28.63 11.83
CA ALA A 619 -2.30 -29.96 12.35
C ALA A 619 -2.73 -29.93 13.83
N GLU A 620 -3.31 -31.03 14.33
CA GLU A 620 -3.65 -31.17 15.75
C GLU A 620 -2.38 -31.29 16.61
N ARG A 621 -2.25 -30.42 17.61
CA ARG A 621 -1.11 -30.42 18.54
C ARG A 621 -1.47 -31.19 19.79
N THR A 622 -1.33 -32.50 19.74
CA THR A 622 -1.40 -33.34 20.94
C THR A 622 -0.02 -33.91 21.30
N PRO A 623 0.29 -34.15 22.59
CA PRO A 623 1.56 -34.76 23.00
C PRO A 623 1.83 -36.13 22.36
N ALA A 624 0.77 -36.83 21.93
CA ALA A 624 0.86 -38.11 21.23
C ALA A 624 1.38 -37.98 19.79
N CYS A 625 1.31 -36.78 19.20
CA CYS A 625 1.71 -36.51 17.83
C CYS A 625 3.19 -36.13 17.74
N LYS A 626 4.07 -37.12 17.95
CA LYS A 626 5.50 -36.98 17.60
C LYS A 626 5.67 -36.86 16.08
N LYS A 627 6.81 -36.32 15.61
CA LYS A 627 7.15 -36.18 14.17
C LYS A 627 7.13 -37.54 13.45
N ALA A 628 5.95 -38.01 13.07
CA ALA A 628 5.73 -39.30 12.43
C ALA A 628 5.38 -39.16 10.94
N TYR A 629 5.40 -37.93 10.42
CA TYR A 629 5.00 -37.60 9.05
C TYR A 629 6.19 -36.97 8.31
N THR A 630 6.28 -37.23 7.02
CA THR A 630 7.43 -36.80 6.20
C THR A 630 7.27 -35.37 5.67
N GLY A 631 8.37 -34.72 5.33
CA GLY A 631 8.36 -33.42 4.65
C GLY A 631 7.77 -32.27 5.48
N SER A 632 7.00 -31.39 4.82
CA SER A 632 6.32 -30.24 5.45
C SER A 632 5.07 -30.62 6.25
N GLY A 633 4.61 -31.88 6.15
CA GLY A 633 3.37 -32.33 6.77
C GLY A 633 2.11 -31.78 6.09
N SER A 634 2.18 -31.35 4.83
CA SER A 634 1.01 -30.99 4.02
C SER A 634 0.88 -31.95 2.84
N TYR A 635 -0.31 -32.53 2.66
CA TYR A 635 -0.58 -33.55 1.66
C TYR A 635 -1.77 -33.11 0.79
N ALA A 636 -1.50 -32.74 -0.47
CA ALA A 636 -2.55 -32.38 -1.40
C ALA A 636 -3.43 -33.59 -1.74
N CYS A 637 -4.73 -33.37 -1.81
CA CYS A 637 -5.70 -34.40 -2.17
C CYS A 637 -5.97 -34.40 -3.67
N LYS A 638 -6.45 -35.52 -4.19
CA LYS A 638 -6.85 -35.75 -5.58
C LYS A 638 -8.36 -36.00 -5.63
N ASN A 639 -8.94 -35.93 -6.83
CA ASN A 639 -10.37 -36.18 -7.06
C ASN A 639 -11.28 -35.32 -6.18
N VAL A 640 -10.86 -34.09 -5.89
CA VAL A 640 -11.60 -33.16 -5.04
C VAL A 640 -12.94 -32.85 -5.68
N LYS A 641 -14.04 -33.17 -5.01
CA LYS A 641 -15.38 -32.66 -5.36
C LYS A 641 -15.85 -31.79 -4.22
N THR A 642 -16.01 -30.52 -4.52
CA THR A 642 -16.43 -29.50 -3.55
C THR A 642 -17.81 -29.01 -3.93
N LEU A 643 -18.64 -28.83 -2.92
CA LEU A 643 -19.92 -28.17 -2.98
C LEU A 643 -19.91 -27.08 -1.92
N VAL A 644 -19.92 -25.82 -2.37
CA VAL A 644 -20.16 -24.67 -1.49
C VAL A 644 -21.51 -24.11 -1.87
N GLU A 645 -22.45 -24.20 -0.96
CA GLU A 645 -23.79 -23.68 -1.13
C GLU A 645 -24.07 -22.63 -0.06
N ARG A 646 -24.88 -21.65 -0.43
CA ARG A 646 -25.49 -20.77 0.54
C ARG A 646 -26.67 -21.51 1.15
N GLU A 647 -26.71 -21.62 2.48
CA GLU A 647 -27.94 -22.03 3.14
C GLU A 647 -28.99 -20.96 2.82
N LYS A 648 -30.12 -21.36 2.24
CA LYS A 648 -31.26 -20.46 2.10
C LYS A 648 -31.80 -20.20 3.50
N GLY A 649 -31.23 -19.21 4.19
CA GLY A 649 -31.81 -18.64 5.39
C GLY A 649 -33.22 -18.16 5.05
N GLY A 650 -34.21 -18.66 5.79
CA GLY A 650 -35.56 -18.12 5.73
C GLY A 650 -35.52 -16.61 6.01
N GLU A 651 -36.37 -15.86 5.30
CA GLU A 651 -36.53 -14.42 5.43
C GLU A 651 -36.46 -13.98 6.90
N THR A 652 -35.35 -13.38 7.31
CA THR A 652 -35.26 -12.63 8.55
C THR A 652 -35.80 -11.23 8.30
N GLN A 653 -36.93 -10.92 8.96
CA GLN A 653 -37.59 -9.60 8.99
C GLN A 653 -36.81 -8.57 9.78
#